data_AF-A0A949JLH1-F1
#
_entry.id   AF-A0A949JLH1-F1
#
_cell.length_a   1.000
_cell.length_b   1.000
_cell.length_c   1.000
_cell.angle_alpha   90.00
_cell.angle_beta   90.00
_cell.angle_gamma   90.00
#
_symmetry.space_group_name_H-M   'P 1'
#
loop_
_entity.id
_entity.type
_entity.pdbx_description
1 polymer ?
#
loop_
_entity_poly.entity_id
_entity_poly.type
_entity_poly.pdbx_seq_one_letter_code
_entity_poly.pdbx_strand_id
1 'polypeptide(L)'
;MSRSVGRICAGFYLAVSLAVSYIAFGSPIALEDPGLGDMPYFVLIGLHYLWGAVLFLSSTEYRQFSRGAYRRLIFVPELLAAASLLFFLFSFIFATNANMDYVQRFIQSGGNLRLALDTDTERFLVWVRVFPLVAVNVGAYFLFRFGRYRTVLAAGHRPGAEADRIVRPWTFLLTLLSAFLATVAMPSFLSLDGFALLGWIAFVPLLLVLRTSRPGHALFYGVVFGTFQTLLSSYWLGTFSLVSLQIIVLFFFIYYLIFTPIVVHMHRVSRWARVLIFPLAWTLFEYLRSAGFLGYPWALAAHSQYAILPVIQMAGVTGVWGVSFLVMLVNSAVAEFLGSVFARTSARRTAPGREVRQRLPGVSVRRSFGWLTAVAAALGAIVLTSSILLAVDSETDHDTRVVRVAQIQQNNDPRKHAYEDTLATLQHLTDAAAESDPALIVWSETAIVPNLRRWSVDTSSSRYHRLVNEFLEYQAGLQTWLVTGNDDYEIVRNTDDTGDIRFEYNAAVLFSDSGLRVETYRKIRLVPFTEHFPYKDRFPWIYELLQDFDVHFWEPGVSHTVFEHPDVKFSTPICYEDVFPDYVRGFVLEGAEAIFNISNDYWSLTEVQAKQHFVAGLFRAVENRRPVLRTTASGLTGQIDIHGRVIQTAPYYQEATLVSDVVIANEQPLTIYTRFGDYFPLGAGAVLLVIWFSSVVAAMVGRRRARRETTADSPPEPIDAPPPNSPASPATPSAPAPDQSAQADDTTPAPAARNRNPLHTLGKPLGGRRKTRRKQQRTNWREIWK
;
A
#
# COMPACT_ATOMS: atom_id res chain seq x y z
N MET A 1 -42.87 -11.47 -29.90
CA MET A 1 -42.52 -10.91 -28.57
C MET A 1 -41.03 -10.53 -28.52
N SER A 2 -40.62 -9.49 -29.25
CA SER A 2 -39.19 -9.10 -29.40
C SER A 2 -38.80 -7.85 -28.58
N ARG A 3 -39.50 -7.55 -27.47
CA ARG A 3 -39.10 -6.45 -26.58
C ARG A 3 -37.87 -6.88 -25.77
N SER A 4 -36.71 -6.44 -26.23
CA SER A 4 -35.40 -6.78 -25.64
C SER A 4 -35.38 -6.50 -24.14
N VAL A 5 -35.13 -7.54 -23.33
CA VAL A 5 -35.03 -7.46 -21.85
C VAL A 5 -34.11 -6.31 -21.43
N GLY A 6 -33.02 -6.06 -22.15
CA GLY A 6 -32.11 -4.95 -21.89
C GLY A 6 -32.75 -3.56 -21.89
N ARG A 7 -33.76 -3.29 -22.74
CA ARG A 7 -34.49 -2.00 -22.75
C ARG A 7 -35.41 -1.86 -21.54
N ILE A 8 -36.01 -2.96 -21.09
CA ILE A 8 -36.85 -2.98 -19.89
C ILE A 8 -35.96 -2.78 -18.65
N CYS A 9 -34.82 -3.47 -18.57
CA CYS A 9 -33.83 -3.26 -17.52
C CYS A 9 -33.25 -1.82 -17.53
N ALA A 10 -32.95 -1.26 -18.70
CA ALA A 10 -32.48 0.12 -18.82
C ALA A 10 -33.54 1.15 -18.37
N GLY A 11 -34.81 0.96 -18.76
CA GLY A 11 -35.92 1.82 -18.35
C GLY A 11 -36.18 1.74 -16.84
N PHE A 12 -36.20 0.54 -16.27
CA PHE A 12 -36.32 0.33 -14.82
C PHE A 12 -35.16 0.98 -14.05
N TYR A 13 -33.92 0.76 -14.52
CA TYR A 13 -32.72 1.35 -13.94
C TYR A 13 -32.77 2.89 -13.93
N LEU A 14 -33.16 3.51 -15.05
CA LEU A 14 -33.29 4.96 -15.16
C LEU A 14 -34.44 5.50 -14.28
N ALA A 15 -35.56 4.79 -14.20
CA ALA A 15 -36.67 5.15 -13.32
C ALA A 15 -36.28 5.12 -11.84
N VAL A 16 -35.53 4.09 -11.39
CA VAL A 16 -34.99 4.03 -10.03
C VAL A 16 -33.98 5.16 -9.78
N SER A 17 -33.10 5.45 -10.74
CA SER A 17 -32.11 6.54 -10.63
C SER A 17 -32.78 7.92 -10.48
N LEU A 18 -33.84 8.17 -11.25
CA LEU A 18 -34.67 9.37 -11.15
C LEU A 18 -35.43 9.43 -9.83
N ALA A 19 -36.01 8.31 -9.37
CA ALA A 19 -36.74 8.25 -8.10
C ALA A 19 -35.83 8.53 -6.90
N VAL A 20 -34.62 7.95 -6.84
CA VAL A 20 -33.67 8.26 -5.77
C VAL A 20 -33.18 9.70 -5.85
N SER A 21 -32.92 10.24 -7.06
CA SER A 21 -32.58 11.65 -7.22
C SER A 21 -33.70 12.57 -6.72
N TYR A 22 -34.96 12.24 -7.02
CA TYR A 22 -36.12 12.99 -6.52
C TYR A 22 -36.24 12.90 -4.99
N ILE A 23 -36.03 11.73 -4.39
CA ILE A 23 -36.02 11.57 -2.93
C ILE A 23 -34.92 12.43 -2.29
N ALA A 24 -33.72 12.45 -2.89
CA ALA A 24 -32.57 13.18 -2.38
C ALA A 24 -32.70 14.70 -2.40
N PHE A 25 -33.49 15.26 -3.32
CA PHE A 25 -33.60 16.72 -3.52
C PHE A 25 -35.01 17.30 -3.33
N GLY A 26 -36.04 16.47 -3.14
CA GLY A 26 -37.44 16.92 -3.10
C GLY A 26 -38.37 16.11 -2.18
N SER A 27 -37.85 15.33 -1.24
CA SER A 27 -38.64 14.64 -0.22
C SER A 27 -38.41 15.22 1.19
N PRO A 28 -39.19 14.81 2.22
CA PRO A 28 -38.89 15.14 3.62
C PRO A 28 -37.54 14.60 4.14
N ILE A 29 -36.81 13.83 3.32
CA ILE A 29 -35.48 13.28 3.59
C ILE A 29 -34.46 13.86 2.58
N ALA A 30 -34.68 15.08 2.09
CA ALA A 30 -33.78 15.76 1.15
C ALA A 30 -32.46 16.20 1.80
N LEU A 31 -31.47 16.53 0.96
CA LEU A 31 -30.29 17.31 1.34
C LEU A 31 -30.67 18.79 1.28
N GLU A 32 -30.98 19.40 2.44
CA GLU A 32 -31.41 20.80 2.50
C GLU A 32 -30.28 21.81 2.23
N ASP A 33 -29.01 21.43 2.46
CA ASP A 33 -27.84 22.28 2.22
C ASP A 33 -26.59 21.41 1.94
N PRO A 34 -26.35 21.00 0.68
CA PRO A 34 -25.32 20.01 0.34
C PRO A 34 -23.90 20.58 0.37
N GLY A 35 -23.00 19.95 1.13
CA GLY A 35 -21.61 20.37 1.32
C GLY A 35 -20.59 19.53 0.53
N LEU A 36 -19.30 19.83 0.73
CA LEU A 36 -18.20 19.03 0.15
C LEU A 36 -18.21 17.55 0.61
N GLY A 37 -18.77 17.26 1.80
CA GLY A 37 -18.97 15.89 2.29
C GLY A 37 -19.92 15.05 1.42
N ASP A 38 -20.83 15.70 0.69
CA ASP A 38 -21.78 15.03 -0.22
C ASP A 38 -21.17 14.73 -1.61
N MET A 39 -19.95 15.17 -1.90
CA MET A 39 -19.30 14.96 -3.20
C MET A 39 -19.24 13.47 -3.63
N PRO A 40 -18.92 12.49 -2.76
CA PRO A 40 -19.00 11.06 -3.12
C PRO A 40 -20.41 10.62 -3.53
N TYR A 41 -21.46 11.20 -2.93
CA TYR A 41 -22.86 10.93 -3.27
C TYR A 41 -23.24 11.50 -4.63
N PHE A 42 -22.87 12.75 -4.94
CA PHE A 42 -23.06 13.33 -6.27
C PHE A 42 -22.33 12.56 -7.36
N VAL A 43 -21.07 12.15 -7.11
CA VAL A 43 -20.31 11.30 -8.04
C VAL A 43 -21.00 9.95 -8.22
N LEU A 44 -21.53 9.34 -7.16
CA LEU A 44 -22.30 8.11 -7.26
C LEU A 44 -23.56 8.30 -8.11
N ILE A 45 -24.33 9.37 -7.94
CA ILE A 45 -25.49 9.69 -8.80
C ILE A 45 -25.05 9.84 -10.27
N GLY A 46 -23.95 10.54 -10.54
CA GLY A 46 -23.39 10.66 -11.89
C GLY A 46 -23.02 9.30 -12.50
N LEU A 47 -22.42 8.41 -11.72
CA LEU A 47 -22.12 7.03 -12.12
C LEU A 47 -23.39 6.22 -12.43
N HIS A 48 -24.53 6.52 -11.79
CA HIS A 48 -25.80 5.87 -12.12
C HIS A 48 -26.33 6.30 -13.48
N TYR A 49 -26.40 7.60 -13.76
CA TYR A 49 -26.81 8.06 -15.09
C TYR A 49 -25.90 7.53 -16.19
N LEU A 50 -24.60 7.36 -15.92
CA LEU A 50 -23.65 6.71 -16.83
C LEU A 50 -23.93 5.21 -17.02
N TRP A 51 -24.25 4.46 -15.96
CA TRP A 51 -24.74 3.07 -16.06
C TRP A 51 -26.04 2.98 -16.88
N GLY A 52 -26.99 3.88 -16.65
CA GLY A 52 -28.25 3.96 -17.39
C GLY A 52 -28.03 4.20 -18.89
N ALA A 53 -27.10 5.10 -19.23
CA ALA A 53 -26.67 5.32 -20.62
C ALA A 53 -26.01 4.07 -21.23
N VAL A 54 -25.14 3.37 -20.49
CA VAL A 54 -24.51 2.11 -20.94
C VAL A 54 -25.54 1.00 -21.15
N LEU A 55 -26.49 0.83 -20.22
CA LEU A 55 -27.63 -0.08 -20.35
C LEU A 55 -28.44 0.23 -21.60
N PHE A 56 -28.88 1.48 -21.77
CA PHE A 56 -29.66 1.93 -22.91
C PHE A 56 -28.94 1.68 -24.23
N LEU A 57 -27.70 2.18 -24.40
CA LEU A 57 -26.91 2.02 -25.62
C LEU A 57 -26.68 0.53 -25.96
N SER A 58 -26.35 -0.29 -24.96
CA SER A 58 -26.12 -1.73 -25.15
C SER A 58 -27.38 -2.54 -25.52
N SER A 59 -28.57 -1.99 -25.22
CA SER A 59 -29.87 -2.64 -25.46
C SER A 59 -30.48 -2.34 -26.84
N THR A 60 -29.87 -1.42 -27.58
CA THR A 60 -30.25 -1.14 -28.97
C THR A 60 -29.75 -2.25 -29.90
N GLU A 61 -30.55 -2.63 -30.89
CA GLU A 61 -30.20 -3.68 -31.88
C GLU A 61 -29.21 -3.18 -32.95
N TYR A 62 -28.44 -2.12 -32.66
CA TYR A 62 -27.48 -1.51 -33.57
C TYR A 62 -26.24 -2.40 -33.77
N ARG A 63 -26.44 -3.42 -34.60
CA ARG A 63 -25.39 -4.20 -35.27
C ARG A 63 -24.56 -3.30 -36.19
N GLN A 64 -23.61 -2.53 -35.65
CA GLN A 64 -22.37 -2.16 -36.38
C GLN A 64 -21.26 -1.49 -35.54
N PHE A 65 -21.32 -1.49 -34.20
CA PHE A 65 -20.14 -1.12 -33.41
C PHE A 65 -18.94 -2.03 -33.74
N SER A 66 -17.85 -1.43 -34.21
CA SER A 66 -16.68 -2.17 -34.70
C SER A 66 -16.11 -3.11 -33.62
N ARG A 67 -15.47 -4.21 -34.05
CA ARG A 67 -14.88 -5.22 -33.15
C ARG A 67 -13.90 -4.64 -32.11
N GLY A 68 -13.36 -3.44 -32.36
CA GLY A 68 -12.54 -2.68 -31.41
C GLY A 68 -13.35 -1.94 -30.33
N ALA A 69 -14.42 -1.25 -30.70
CA ALA A 69 -15.28 -0.51 -29.77
C ALA A 69 -15.96 -1.46 -28.76
N TYR A 70 -16.52 -2.57 -29.25
CA TYR A 70 -17.16 -3.58 -28.39
C TYR A 70 -16.19 -4.23 -27.39
N ARG A 71 -14.88 -4.24 -27.68
CA ARG A 71 -13.82 -4.70 -26.76
C ARG A 71 -13.45 -3.69 -25.67
N ARG A 72 -13.68 -2.39 -25.88
CA ARG A 72 -13.46 -1.34 -24.84
C ARG A 72 -14.66 -1.26 -23.88
N LEU A 73 -15.87 -1.40 -24.41
CA LEU A 73 -17.12 -1.55 -23.65
C LEU A 73 -17.23 -2.84 -22.81
N ILE A 74 -16.17 -3.68 -22.71
CA ILE A 74 -16.12 -4.83 -21.78
C ILE A 74 -15.79 -4.37 -20.36
N PHE A 75 -14.97 -3.32 -20.26
CA PHE A 75 -14.39 -2.85 -19.01
C PHE A 75 -15.32 -1.90 -18.25
N VAL A 76 -16.19 -1.18 -18.96
CA VAL A 76 -17.07 -0.16 -18.38
C VAL A 76 -17.95 -0.72 -17.24
N PRO A 77 -18.62 -1.89 -17.36
CA PRO A 77 -19.38 -2.46 -16.24
C PRO A 77 -18.53 -2.80 -14.99
N GLU A 78 -17.27 -3.19 -15.16
CA GLU A 78 -16.37 -3.48 -14.04
C GLU A 78 -15.85 -2.20 -13.39
N LEU A 79 -15.45 -1.22 -14.20
CA LEU A 79 -14.98 0.09 -13.75
C LEU A 79 -16.08 0.84 -12.99
N LEU A 80 -17.31 0.86 -13.53
CA LEU A 80 -18.44 1.50 -12.88
C LEU A 80 -18.84 0.77 -11.58
N ALA A 81 -18.82 -0.56 -11.55
CA ALA A 81 -19.07 -1.31 -10.31
C ALA A 81 -18.01 -1.04 -9.23
N ALA A 82 -16.72 -1.02 -9.61
CA ALA A 82 -15.62 -0.69 -8.72
C ALA A 82 -15.73 0.74 -8.18
N ALA A 83 -16.02 1.71 -9.05
CA ALA A 83 -16.21 3.10 -8.64
C ALA A 83 -17.41 3.25 -7.70
N SER A 84 -18.57 2.65 -8.03
CA SER A 84 -19.76 2.73 -7.17
C SER A 84 -19.54 2.14 -5.78
N LEU A 85 -18.84 1.01 -5.68
CA LEU A 85 -18.50 0.40 -4.39
C LEU A 85 -17.48 1.25 -3.62
N LEU A 86 -16.49 1.83 -4.30
CA LEU A 86 -15.47 2.69 -3.68
C LEU A 86 -16.09 3.97 -3.09
N PHE A 87 -16.92 4.68 -3.86
CA PHE A 87 -17.59 5.90 -3.38
C PHE A 87 -18.63 5.61 -2.30
N PHE A 88 -19.34 4.47 -2.36
CA PHE A 88 -20.21 4.04 -1.27
C PHE A 88 -19.43 3.81 0.03
N LEU A 89 -18.29 3.13 -0.02
CA LEU A 89 -17.46 2.91 1.17
C LEU A 89 -16.93 4.22 1.74
N PHE A 90 -16.53 5.19 0.90
CA PHE A 90 -16.19 6.54 1.37
C PHE A 90 -17.38 7.26 2.02
N SER A 91 -18.57 7.25 1.42
CA SER A 91 -19.78 7.82 2.04
C SER A 91 -20.15 7.15 3.37
N PHE A 92 -20.03 5.83 3.44
CA PHE A 92 -20.36 5.06 4.64
C PHE A 92 -19.36 5.30 5.78
N ILE A 93 -18.06 5.36 5.47
CA ILE A 93 -17.03 5.74 6.44
C ILE A 93 -17.25 7.19 6.90
N PHE A 94 -17.53 8.13 5.99
CA PHE A 94 -17.80 9.53 6.36
C PHE A 94 -18.98 9.66 7.34
N ALA A 95 -20.11 9.01 7.05
CA ALA A 95 -21.28 8.99 7.94
C ALA A 95 -21.06 8.24 9.27
N THR A 96 -19.96 7.48 9.40
CA THR A 96 -19.55 6.91 10.70
C THR A 96 -18.85 7.97 11.57
N ASN A 97 -18.34 9.05 10.98
CA ASN A 97 -17.41 10.00 11.61
C ASN A 97 -17.95 11.43 11.70
N ALA A 98 -19.17 11.69 11.22
CA ALA A 98 -19.77 13.01 11.19
C ALA A 98 -19.76 13.73 12.55
N ASN A 99 -19.86 12.98 13.66
CA ASN A 99 -19.78 13.55 15.00
C ASN A 99 -18.36 13.94 15.47
N MET A 100 -17.27 13.35 14.95
CA MET A 100 -15.90 13.80 15.27
C MET A 100 -15.56 15.11 14.54
N ASP A 101 -15.88 15.18 13.26
CA ASP A 101 -15.76 16.38 12.42
C ASP A 101 -16.69 17.52 12.94
N TYR A 102 -17.89 17.17 13.40
CA TYR A 102 -18.79 18.10 14.08
C TYR A 102 -18.18 18.69 15.36
N VAL A 103 -17.63 17.88 16.26
CA VAL A 103 -17.04 18.38 17.51
C VAL A 103 -15.91 19.37 17.24
N GLN A 104 -15.00 19.06 16.31
CA GLN A 104 -13.90 19.97 15.94
C GLN A 104 -14.42 21.29 15.35
N ARG A 105 -15.37 21.23 14.40
CA ARG A 105 -15.94 22.43 13.76
C ARG A 105 -16.84 23.24 14.70
N PHE A 106 -17.59 22.58 15.58
CA PHE A 106 -18.41 23.23 16.60
C PHE A 106 -17.56 24.11 17.51
N ILE A 107 -16.45 23.57 18.01
CA ILE A 107 -15.44 24.30 18.79
C ILE A 107 -14.90 25.50 17.99
N GLN A 108 -14.46 25.29 16.76
CA GLN A 108 -13.93 26.36 15.88
C GLN A 108 -14.95 27.46 15.56
N SER A 109 -16.25 27.12 15.46
CA SER A 109 -17.33 28.05 15.11
C SER A 109 -17.88 28.88 16.28
N GLY A 110 -17.34 28.70 17.49
CA GLY A 110 -17.91 29.29 18.71
C GLY A 110 -19.33 28.78 19.01
N GLY A 111 -19.62 27.53 18.67
CA GLY A 111 -20.91 26.87 18.90
C GLY A 111 -22.01 27.13 17.87
N ASN A 112 -21.73 27.82 16.76
CA ASN A 112 -22.73 28.17 15.74
C ASN A 112 -23.00 27.07 14.70
N LEU A 113 -22.32 25.92 14.77
CA LEU A 113 -22.52 24.83 13.82
C LEU A 113 -23.80 24.03 14.13
N ARG A 114 -24.66 23.83 13.10
CA ARG A 114 -25.81 22.91 13.16
C ARG A 114 -25.36 21.53 13.64
N LEU A 115 -25.98 21.02 14.70
CA LEU A 115 -25.80 19.66 15.20
C LEU A 115 -25.79 18.67 14.03
N ALA A 116 -24.70 17.93 13.87
CA ALA A 116 -24.71 16.72 13.05
C ALA A 116 -25.77 15.76 13.59
N LEU A 117 -26.33 14.94 12.72
CA LEU A 117 -27.25 13.91 13.18
C LEU A 117 -26.46 12.88 13.98
N ASP A 118 -27.13 12.14 14.87
CA ASP A 118 -26.45 11.06 15.58
C ASP A 118 -25.92 10.02 14.58
N THR A 119 -24.82 9.36 14.94
CA THR A 119 -24.10 8.48 14.02
C THR A 119 -24.95 7.29 13.56
N ASP A 120 -25.96 6.85 14.31
CA ASP A 120 -26.90 5.81 13.87
C ASP A 120 -27.87 6.35 12.80
N THR A 121 -28.41 7.55 12.99
CA THR A 121 -29.25 8.25 12.01
C THR A 121 -28.49 8.54 10.72
N GLU A 122 -27.24 9.00 10.77
CA GLU A 122 -26.43 9.21 9.55
C GLU A 122 -26.12 7.92 8.81
N ARG A 123 -25.73 6.85 9.53
CA ARG A 123 -25.56 5.52 8.93
C ARG A 123 -26.86 5.03 8.29
N PHE A 124 -28.00 5.19 8.96
CA PHE A 124 -29.31 4.84 8.43
C PHE A 124 -29.64 5.64 7.16
N LEU A 125 -29.38 6.95 7.14
CA LEU A 125 -29.57 7.79 5.96
C LEU A 125 -28.67 7.37 4.80
N VAL A 126 -27.41 6.99 5.03
CA VAL A 126 -26.55 6.41 3.98
C VAL A 126 -27.09 5.07 3.50
N TRP A 127 -27.52 4.19 4.39
CA TRP A 127 -28.16 2.93 3.99
C TRP A 127 -29.42 3.15 3.16
N VAL A 128 -30.30 4.10 3.50
CA VAL A 128 -31.55 4.35 2.76
C VAL A 128 -31.29 5.10 1.44
N ARG A 129 -30.45 6.14 1.44
CA ARG A 129 -30.20 7.00 0.26
C ARG A 129 -29.20 6.40 -0.74
N VAL A 130 -28.22 5.61 -0.28
CA VAL A 130 -27.02 5.26 -1.05
C VAL A 130 -26.91 3.76 -1.35
N PHE A 131 -27.33 2.86 -0.45
CA PHE A 131 -27.21 1.42 -0.70
C PHE A 131 -28.12 0.88 -1.83
N PRO A 132 -29.40 1.28 -2.00
CA PRO A 132 -30.26 0.77 -3.08
C PRO A 132 -29.65 1.03 -4.46
N LEU A 133 -29.06 2.20 -4.63
CA LEU A 133 -28.26 2.60 -5.79
C LEU A 133 -27.12 1.58 -6.05
N VAL A 134 -26.26 1.33 -5.06
CA VAL A 134 -25.17 0.35 -5.16
C VAL A 134 -25.68 -1.06 -5.51
N ALA A 135 -26.76 -1.51 -4.87
CA ALA A 135 -27.36 -2.82 -5.13
C ALA A 135 -27.84 -2.95 -6.58
N VAL A 136 -28.46 -1.90 -7.13
CA VAL A 136 -28.89 -1.83 -8.53
C VAL A 136 -27.68 -1.84 -9.50
N ASN A 137 -26.57 -1.17 -9.17
CA ASN A 137 -25.33 -1.23 -9.96
C ASN A 137 -24.68 -2.62 -9.96
N VAL A 138 -24.63 -3.27 -8.81
CA VAL A 138 -24.13 -4.65 -8.67
C VAL A 138 -25.03 -5.63 -9.44
N GLY A 139 -26.35 -5.46 -9.38
CA GLY A 139 -27.31 -6.20 -10.20
C GLY A 139 -27.10 -6.01 -11.70
N ALA A 140 -26.94 -4.76 -12.16
CA ALA A 140 -26.63 -4.43 -13.56
C ALA A 140 -25.30 -5.06 -14.01
N TYR A 141 -24.26 -4.99 -13.18
CA TYR A 141 -22.99 -5.68 -13.41
C TYR A 141 -23.18 -7.18 -13.65
N PHE A 142 -23.94 -7.88 -12.79
CA PHE A 142 -24.19 -9.31 -12.96
C PHE A 142 -24.98 -9.64 -14.23
N LEU A 143 -26.06 -8.90 -14.50
CA LEU A 143 -26.87 -9.08 -15.72
C LEU A 143 -26.01 -8.97 -16.97
N PHE A 144 -25.17 -7.93 -17.05
CA PHE A 144 -24.19 -7.79 -18.12
C PHE A 144 -23.16 -8.92 -18.14
N ARG A 145 -22.56 -9.26 -16.99
CA ARG A 145 -21.45 -10.20 -16.92
C ARG A 145 -21.87 -11.60 -17.36
N PHE A 146 -22.96 -12.11 -16.79
CA PHE A 146 -23.47 -13.44 -17.12
C PHE A 146 -24.12 -13.47 -18.51
N GLY A 147 -24.94 -12.48 -18.87
CA GLY A 147 -25.57 -12.39 -20.19
C GLY A 147 -24.52 -12.40 -21.30
N ARG A 148 -23.52 -11.51 -21.20
CA ARG A 148 -22.43 -11.39 -22.18
C ARG A 148 -21.52 -12.62 -22.21
N TYR A 149 -21.23 -13.24 -21.06
CA TYR A 149 -20.44 -14.46 -21.02
C TYR A 149 -21.13 -15.60 -21.80
N ARG A 150 -22.45 -15.74 -21.66
CA ARG A 150 -23.26 -16.68 -22.47
C ARG A 150 -23.24 -16.29 -23.95
N THR A 151 -23.37 -15.01 -24.31
CA THR A 151 -23.28 -14.55 -25.71
C THR A 151 -21.92 -14.84 -26.35
N VAL A 152 -20.81 -14.64 -25.64
CA VAL A 152 -19.45 -14.91 -26.14
C VAL A 152 -19.22 -16.41 -26.35
N LEU A 153 -19.74 -17.26 -25.46
CA LEU A 153 -19.73 -18.70 -25.64
C LEU A 153 -20.56 -19.15 -26.85
N ALA A 154 -21.76 -18.58 -27.03
CA ALA A 154 -22.65 -18.89 -28.14
C ALA A 154 -22.09 -18.42 -29.50
N ALA A 155 -21.38 -17.29 -29.54
CA ALA A 155 -20.78 -16.71 -30.76
C ALA A 155 -19.50 -17.44 -31.24
N GLY A 156 -19.30 -18.71 -30.88
CA GLY A 156 -18.18 -19.56 -31.33
C GLY A 156 -16.78 -19.16 -30.84
N HIS A 157 -16.63 -18.00 -30.19
CA HIS A 157 -15.35 -17.47 -29.71
C HIS A 157 -14.90 -18.22 -28.45
N ARG A 158 -14.34 -19.41 -28.62
CA ARG A 158 -13.81 -20.24 -27.53
C ARG A 158 -12.84 -19.43 -26.65
N PRO A 159 -13.17 -19.18 -25.36
CA PRO A 159 -12.18 -18.72 -24.39
C PRO A 159 -11.07 -19.78 -24.31
N GLY A 160 -9.81 -19.35 -24.21
CA GLY A 160 -8.66 -20.26 -24.15
C GLY A 160 -8.68 -21.06 -22.84
N ALA A 161 -8.96 -22.37 -22.94
CA ALA A 161 -9.24 -23.27 -21.81
C ALA A 161 -10.46 -22.89 -20.94
N GLU A 162 -11.04 -23.85 -20.23
CA GLU A 162 -12.16 -23.63 -19.30
C GLU A 162 -11.73 -23.20 -17.89
N ALA A 163 -10.43 -23.16 -17.61
CA ALA A 163 -9.91 -22.38 -16.48
C ALA A 163 -10.30 -20.89 -16.63
N ASP A 164 -10.08 -20.30 -17.81
CA ASP A 164 -10.54 -18.95 -18.14
C ASP A 164 -12.08 -18.84 -18.09
N ARG A 165 -12.80 -19.91 -18.40
CA ARG A 165 -14.28 -19.95 -18.36
C ARG A 165 -14.84 -19.90 -16.95
N ILE A 166 -14.21 -20.61 -16.02
CA ILE A 166 -14.61 -20.60 -14.61
C ILE A 166 -14.25 -19.26 -13.99
N VAL A 167 -13.03 -18.74 -14.19
CA VAL A 167 -12.60 -17.52 -13.49
C VAL A 167 -13.25 -16.24 -14.06
N ARG A 168 -13.42 -16.10 -15.39
CA ARG A 168 -13.86 -14.82 -16.01
C ARG A 168 -15.21 -14.25 -15.54
N PRO A 169 -16.29 -15.02 -15.36
CA PRO A 169 -17.54 -14.47 -14.82
C PRO A 169 -17.36 -13.87 -13.42
N TRP A 170 -16.46 -14.45 -12.62
CA TRP A 170 -16.26 -14.14 -11.21
C TRP A 170 -15.03 -13.26 -10.94
N THR A 171 -14.26 -12.81 -11.94
CA THR A 171 -12.97 -12.11 -11.73
C THR A 171 -13.05 -10.94 -10.76
N PHE A 172 -14.04 -10.06 -10.93
CA PHE A 172 -14.22 -8.91 -10.06
C PHE A 172 -14.57 -9.33 -8.62
N LEU A 173 -15.50 -10.27 -8.44
CA LEU A 173 -15.86 -10.80 -7.12
C LEU A 173 -14.70 -11.53 -6.44
N LEU A 174 -13.92 -12.32 -7.18
CA LEU A 174 -12.74 -13.00 -6.65
C LEU A 174 -11.65 -11.98 -6.24
N THR A 175 -11.56 -10.85 -6.93
CA THR A 175 -10.65 -9.75 -6.57
C THR A 175 -11.09 -9.08 -5.26
N LEU A 176 -12.38 -8.75 -5.12
CA LEU A 176 -12.95 -8.17 -3.89
C LEU A 176 -12.90 -9.16 -2.71
N LEU A 177 -13.22 -10.44 -2.95
CA LEU A 177 -13.09 -11.51 -1.96
C LEU A 177 -11.66 -11.65 -1.48
N SER A 178 -10.67 -11.53 -2.37
CA SER A 178 -9.26 -11.58 -1.99
C SER A 178 -8.88 -10.41 -1.09
N ALA A 179 -9.33 -9.18 -1.42
CA ALA A 179 -9.09 -7.99 -0.60
C ALA A 179 -9.73 -8.12 0.79
N PHE A 180 -10.99 -8.57 0.84
CA PHE A 180 -11.71 -8.84 2.08
C PHE A 180 -11.02 -9.91 2.93
N LEU A 181 -10.68 -11.07 2.36
CA LEU A 181 -9.98 -12.16 3.05
C LEU A 181 -8.61 -11.71 3.58
N ALA A 182 -7.88 -10.88 2.84
CA ALA A 182 -6.60 -10.35 3.28
C ALA A 182 -6.76 -9.39 4.48
N THR A 183 -7.81 -8.56 4.49
CA THR A 183 -8.12 -7.68 5.62
C THR A 183 -8.54 -8.46 6.86
N VAL A 184 -9.46 -9.43 6.75
CA VAL A 184 -9.97 -10.15 7.94
C VAL A 184 -8.99 -11.20 8.48
N ALA A 185 -7.96 -11.55 7.72
CA ALA A 185 -6.88 -12.42 8.18
C ALA A 185 -6.00 -11.77 9.27
N MET A 186 -6.09 -10.45 9.45
CA MET A 186 -5.39 -9.65 10.46
C MET A 186 -6.42 -8.91 11.33
N PRO A 187 -6.00 -8.23 12.43
CA PRO A 187 -6.89 -7.38 13.22
C PRO A 187 -7.74 -6.44 12.35
N SER A 188 -9.06 -6.48 12.50
CA SER A 188 -10.02 -5.84 11.60
C SER A 188 -11.37 -5.58 12.26
N PHE A 189 -12.27 -4.86 11.57
CA PHE A 189 -13.64 -4.59 12.01
C PHE A 189 -14.52 -5.84 12.27
N LEU A 190 -14.05 -7.05 11.92
CA LEU A 190 -14.74 -8.32 12.18
C LEU A 190 -14.16 -9.11 13.36
N SER A 191 -12.91 -8.85 13.74
CA SER A 191 -12.24 -9.46 14.89
C SER A 191 -10.96 -8.68 15.18
N LEU A 192 -10.76 -8.29 16.44
CA LEU A 192 -9.52 -7.65 16.90
C LEU A 192 -8.32 -8.58 16.77
N ASP A 193 -8.49 -9.90 16.87
CA ASP A 193 -7.38 -10.84 16.66
C ASP A 193 -7.23 -11.28 15.18
N GLY A 194 -8.27 -11.09 14.37
CA GLY A 194 -8.32 -11.55 12.99
C GLY A 194 -8.44 -13.08 12.86
N PHE A 195 -8.32 -13.57 11.63
CA PHE A 195 -8.44 -15.00 11.29
C PHE A 195 -7.18 -15.50 10.58
N ALA A 196 -6.11 -15.78 11.34
CA ALA A 196 -4.79 -16.11 10.79
C ALA A 196 -4.78 -17.20 9.70
N LEU A 197 -5.63 -18.22 9.83
CA LEU A 197 -5.78 -19.29 8.84
C LEU A 197 -6.20 -18.80 7.44
N LEU A 198 -6.95 -17.69 7.36
CA LEU A 198 -7.34 -17.09 6.08
C LEU A 198 -6.14 -16.45 5.36
N GLY A 199 -5.12 -15.98 6.08
CA GLY A 199 -3.92 -15.38 5.48
C GLY A 199 -3.22 -16.30 4.48
N TRP A 200 -3.17 -17.60 4.76
CA TRP A 200 -2.58 -18.63 3.90
C TRP A 200 -3.31 -18.86 2.56
N ILE A 201 -4.55 -18.38 2.43
CA ILE A 201 -5.39 -18.53 1.22
C ILE A 201 -5.98 -17.21 0.68
N ALA A 202 -5.82 -16.10 1.40
CA ALA A 202 -6.44 -14.81 1.10
C ALA A 202 -6.10 -14.26 -0.29
N PHE A 203 -4.89 -14.49 -0.79
CA PHE A 203 -4.39 -14.01 -2.08
C PHE A 203 -4.65 -15.01 -3.23
N VAL A 204 -5.00 -16.27 -2.94
CA VAL A 204 -5.29 -17.31 -3.95
C VAL A 204 -6.31 -16.83 -5.01
N PRO A 205 -7.44 -16.18 -4.66
CA PRO A 205 -8.40 -15.72 -5.65
C PRO A 205 -7.82 -14.66 -6.59
N LEU A 206 -7.09 -13.66 -6.06
CA LEU A 206 -6.39 -12.66 -6.86
C LEU A 206 -5.37 -13.29 -7.80
N LEU A 207 -4.53 -14.20 -7.31
CA LEU A 207 -3.48 -14.84 -8.11
C LEU A 207 -4.07 -15.64 -9.29
N LEU A 208 -5.20 -16.32 -9.10
CA LEU A 208 -5.95 -16.98 -10.17
C LEU A 208 -6.53 -15.99 -11.20
N VAL A 209 -7.03 -14.84 -10.75
CA VAL A 209 -7.50 -13.74 -11.61
C VAL A 209 -6.35 -13.14 -12.43
N LEU A 210 -5.21 -12.79 -11.81
CA LEU A 210 -4.05 -12.19 -12.49
C LEU A 210 -3.42 -13.17 -13.50
N ARG A 211 -3.39 -14.47 -13.19
CA ARG A 211 -2.92 -15.56 -14.07
C ARG A 211 -3.75 -15.69 -15.35
N THR A 212 -5.08 -15.62 -15.25
CA THR A 212 -6.03 -15.86 -16.37
C THR A 212 -6.42 -14.57 -17.13
N SER A 213 -6.22 -13.40 -16.52
CA SER A 213 -6.51 -12.10 -17.14
C SER A 213 -5.49 -11.70 -18.21
N ARG A 214 -5.91 -10.84 -19.15
CA ARG A 214 -5.02 -10.13 -20.09
C ARG A 214 -4.23 -9.04 -19.34
N PRO A 215 -3.06 -8.58 -19.85
CA PRO A 215 -2.22 -7.59 -19.15
C PRO A 215 -2.97 -6.38 -18.59
N GLY A 216 -3.74 -5.65 -19.40
CA GLY A 216 -4.48 -4.48 -18.93
C GLY A 216 -5.66 -4.79 -17.99
N HIS A 217 -6.22 -6.01 -18.01
CA HIS A 217 -7.25 -6.41 -17.04
C HIS A 217 -6.62 -6.87 -15.72
N ALA A 218 -5.48 -7.55 -15.78
CA ALA A 218 -4.68 -7.90 -14.61
C ALA A 218 -4.18 -6.63 -13.89
N LEU A 219 -3.78 -5.59 -14.64
CA LEU A 219 -3.49 -4.27 -14.08
C LEU A 219 -4.66 -3.74 -13.25
N PHE A 220 -5.85 -3.67 -13.85
CA PHE A 220 -7.06 -3.22 -13.14
C PHE A 220 -7.37 -4.04 -11.89
N TYR A 221 -7.37 -5.38 -11.97
CA TYR A 221 -7.70 -6.20 -10.81
C TYR A 221 -6.65 -6.10 -9.69
N GLY A 222 -5.36 -5.94 -10.01
CA GLY A 222 -4.33 -5.69 -9.00
C GLY A 222 -4.49 -4.33 -8.31
N VAL A 223 -4.83 -3.29 -9.08
CA VAL A 223 -5.15 -1.96 -8.54
C VAL A 223 -6.44 -1.99 -7.70
N VAL A 224 -7.52 -2.59 -8.19
CA VAL A 224 -8.78 -2.76 -7.43
C VAL A 224 -8.55 -3.52 -6.14
N PHE A 225 -7.84 -4.65 -6.18
CA PHE A 225 -7.47 -5.38 -4.97
C PHE A 225 -6.75 -4.47 -3.99
N GLY A 226 -5.74 -3.75 -4.45
CA GLY A 226 -4.91 -2.90 -3.61
C GLY A 226 -5.69 -1.76 -2.97
N THR A 227 -6.40 -0.97 -3.76
CA THR A 227 -7.26 0.12 -3.30
C THR A 227 -8.30 -0.35 -2.28
N PHE A 228 -8.98 -1.47 -2.54
CA PHE A 228 -9.99 -2.00 -1.61
C PHE A 228 -9.36 -2.61 -0.35
N GLN A 229 -8.22 -3.31 -0.46
CA GLN A 229 -7.53 -3.88 0.69
C GLN A 229 -7.03 -2.77 1.62
N THR A 230 -6.42 -1.70 1.09
CA THR A 230 -5.99 -0.52 1.87
C THR A 230 -7.17 0.16 2.54
N LEU A 231 -8.26 0.41 1.80
CA LEU A 231 -9.47 1.03 2.33
C LEU A 231 -10.10 0.22 3.47
N LEU A 232 -10.12 -1.11 3.35
CA LEU A 232 -10.67 -2.01 4.36
C LEU A 232 -9.71 -2.24 5.55
N SER A 233 -8.39 -2.26 5.34
CA SER A 233 -7.42 -2.44 6.44
C SER A 233 -7.21 -1.19 7.27
N SER A 234 -7.31 -0.02 6.63
CA SER A 234 -7.03 1.28 7.24
C SER A 234 -8.27 2.18 7.32
N TYR A 235 -9.49 1.61 7.31
CA TYR A 235 -10.75 2.35 7.37
C TYR A 235 -10.83 3.32 8.56
N TRP A 236 -10.19 2.96 9.68
CA TRP A 236 -10.04 3.77 10.88
C TRP A 236 -9.26 5.07 10.66
N LEU A 237 -8.47 5.23 9.58
CA LEU A 237 -7.94 6.56 9.25
C LEU A 237 -9.06 7.56 9.01
N GLY A 238 -10.24 7.10 8.59
CA GLY A 238 -11.41 7.95 8.44
C GLY A 238 -11.89 8.57 9.75
N THR A 239 -11.74 7.91 10.91
CA THR A 239 -12.18 8.46 12.21
C THR A 239 -11.31 9.65 12.57
N PHE A 240 -9.99 9.49 12.45
CA PHE A 240 -9.00 10.57 12.63
C PHE A 240 -9.18 11.70 11.61
N SER A 241 -9.20 11.37 10.31
CA SER A 241 -9.36 12.33 9.22
C SER A 241 -9.68 11.63 7.90
N LEU A 242 -10.86 11.91 7.33
CA LEU A 242 -11.23 11.37 6.01
C LEU A 242 -10.20 11.75 4.92
N VAL A 243 -9.56 12.91 5.03
CA VAL A 243 -8.51 13.36 4.10
C VAL A 243 -7.31 12.41 4.15
N SER A 244 -6.88 12.00 5.36
CA SER A 244 -5.80 11.02 5.53
C SER A 244 -6.13 9.67 4.89
N LEU A 245 -7.38 9.20 5.03
CA LEU A 245 -7.85 7.98 4.35
C LEU A 245 -7.88 8.14 2.82
N GLN A 246 -8.29 9.29 2.29
CA GLN A 246 -8.26 9.54 0.84
C GLN A 246 -6.83 9.57 0.30
N ILE A 247 -5.91 10.22 1.01
CA ILE A 247 -4.49 10.30 0.66
C ILE A 247 -3.84 8.91 0.64
N ILE A 248 -4.05 8.08 1.67
CA ILE A 248 -3.43 6.74 1.72
C ILE A 248 -3.99 5.82 0.62
N VAL A 249 -5.30 5.89 0.34
CA VAL A 249 -5.94 5.10 -0.72
C VAL A 249 -5.43 5.53 -2.10
N LEU A 250 -5.15 6.83 -2.30
CA LEU A 250 -4.53 7.36 -3.52
C LEU A 250 -3.05 6.91 -3.67
N PHE A 251 -2.26 6.95 -2.60
CA PHE A 251 -0.88 6.44 -2.63
C PHE A 251 -0.83 4.95 -2.95
N PHE A 252 -1.67 4.14 -2.31
CA PHE A 252 -1.74 2.72 -2.63
C PHE A 252 -2.28 2.45 -4.04
N PHE A 253 -3.25 3.23 -4.54
CA PHE A 253 -3.64 3.17 -5.96
C PHE A 253 -2.43 3.36 -6.88
N ILE A 254 -1.56 4.35 -6.62
CA ILE A 254 -0.33 4.59 -7.39
C ILE A 254 0.69 3.44 -7.23
N TYR A 255 0.92 2.99 -6.00
CA TYR A 255 1.82 1.87 -5.70
C TYR A 255 1.41 0.59 -6.44
N TYR A 256 0.12 0.21 -6.40
CA TYR A 256 -0.38 -0.95 -7.13
C TYR A 256 -0.44 -0.73 -8.66
N LEU A 257 -0.61 0.51 -9.14
CA LEU A 257 -0.51 0.86 -10.56
C LEU A 257 0.91 0.64 -11.12
N ILE A 258 1.94 0.83 -10.30
CA ILE A 258 3.36 0.59 -10.63
C ILE A 258 3.75 -0.88 -10.43
N PHE A 259 3.36 -1.49 -9.30
CA PHE A 259 3.71 -2.87 -8.94
C PHE A 259 3.05 -3.91 -9.85
N THR A 260 1.73 -3.82 -10.04
CA THR A 260 0.95 -4.82 -10.76
C THR A 260 1.48 -5.12 -12.17
N PRO A 261 1.79 -4.15 -13.06
CA PRO A 261 2.25 -4.45 -14.41
C PRO A 261 3.62 -5.14 -14.42
N ILE A 262 4.50 -4.84 -13.47
CA ILE A 262 5.83 -5.45 -13.31
C ILE A 262 5.68 -6.92 -12.93
N VAL A 263 5.01 -7.22 -11.81
CA VAL A 263 4.83 -8.61 -11.34
C VAL A 263 4.04 -9.46 -12.35
N VAL A 264 3.03 -8.89 -12.99
CA VAL A 264 2.23 -9.54 -14.04
C VAL A 264 3.05 -9.80 -15.32
N HIS A 265 4.00 -8.93 -15.67
CA HIS A 265 4.95 -9.19 -16.77
C HIS A 265 5.86 -10.37 -16.42
N MET A 266 6.55 -10.29 -15.27
CA MET A 266 7.48 -11.32 -14.80
C MET A 266 6.81 -12.68 -14.68
N HIS A 267 5.60 -12.76 -14.12
CA HIS A 267 4.82 -13.99 -13.95
C HIS A 267 4.45 -14.68 -15.29
N ARG A 268 4.28 -13.91 -16.37
CA ARG A 268 3.97 -14.45 -17.71
C ARG A 268 5.21 -14.90 -18.48
N VAL A 269 6.34 -14.21 -18.30
CA VAL A 269 7.62 -14.52 -18.96
C VAL A 269 8.33 -15.67 -18.23
N SER A 270 8.48 -15.57 -16.91
CA SER A 270 9.24 -16.51 -16.06
C SER A 270 8.44 -17.74 -15.63
N ARG A 271 7.78 -18.41 -16.60
CA ARG A 271 6.82 -19.51 -16.35
C ARG A 271 7.40 -20.71 -15.57
N TRP A 272 8.72 -20.89 -15.59
CA TRP A 272 9.40 -22.01 -14.93
C TRP A 272 9.56 -21.81 -13.41
N ALA A 273 9.65 -20.56 -12.96
CA ALA A 273 9.81 -20.15 -11.55
C ALA A 273 8.55 -19.45 -11.00
N ARG A 274 7.40 -19.63 -11.66
CA ARG A 274 6.21 -18.78 -11.48
C ARG A 274 5.70 -18.71 -10.02
N VAL A 275 5.79 -19.83 -9.28
CA VAL A 275 5.44 -19.94 -7.85
C VAL A 275 6.23 -18.94 -6.98
N LEU A 276 7.45 -18.57 -7.39
CA LEU A 276 8.32 -17.66 -6.65
C LEU A 276 8.15 -16.19 -7.04
N ILE A 277 7.53 -15.89 -8.20
CA ILE A 277 7.46 -14.51 -8.71
C ILE A 277 6.65 -13.59 -7.80
N PHE A 278 5.45 -14.02 -7.40
CA PHE A 278 4.61 -13.22 -6.51
C PHE A 278 5.21 -13.08 -5.10
N PRO A 279 5.69 -14.14 -4.44
CA PRO A 279 6.36 -14.01 -3.14
C PRO A 279 7.55 -13.05 -3.16
N LEU A 280 8.51 -13.23 -4.08
CA LEU A 280 9.69 -12.36 -4.17
C LEU A 280 9.33 -10.91 -4.46
N ALA A 281 8.39 -10.68 -5.39
CA ALA A 281 7.95 -9.34 -5.76
C ALA A 281 7.13 -8.68 -4.64
N TRP A 282 6.30 -9.44 -3.91
CA TRP A 282 5.49 -8.93 -2.81
C TRP A 282 6.36 -8.53 -1.61
N THR A 283 7.34 -9.34 -1.25
CA THR A 283 8.31 -9.01 -0.19
C THR A 283 9.09 -7.73 -0.52
N LEU A 284 9.55 -7.58 -1.77
CA LEU A 284 10.18 -6.34 -2.21
C LEU A 284 9.20 -5.16 -2.22
N PHE A 285 7.94 -5.37 -2.61
CA PHE A 285 6.90 -4.35 -2.60
C PHE A 285 6.56 -3.86 -1.19
N GLU A 286 6.44 -4.77 -0.22
CA GLU A 286 6.22 -4.43 1.19
C GLU A 286 7.40 -3.68 1.80
N TYR A 287 8.63 -4.06 1.47
CA TYR A 287 9.81 -3.28 1.87
C TYR A 287 9.80 -1.88 1.24
N LEU A 288 9.59 -1.76 -0.07
CA LEU A 288 9.62 -0.47 -0.78
C LEU A 288 8.52 0.49 -0.32
N ARG A 289 7.31 0.00 0.01
CA ARG A 289 6.24 0.86 0.55
C ARG A 289 6.44 1.27 2.01
N SER A 290 7.42 0.68 2.70
CA SER A 290 7.80 1.03 4.08
C SER A 290 9.00 1.99 4.13
N ALA A 291 9.71 2.20 3.02
CA ALA A 291 10.92 3.01 2.97
C ALA A 291 10.67 4.50 2.64
N GLY A 292 11.62 5.36 3.02
CA GLY A 292 11.59 6.80 2.74
C GLY A 292 10.47 7.55 3.47
N PHE A 293 10.27 8.85 3.19
CA PHE A 293 9.28 9.69 3.89
C PHE A 293 7.86 9.10 3.86
N LEU A 294 7.38 8.62 2.70
CA LEU A 294 6.02 8.05 2.55
C LEU A 294 5.90 6.58 3.00
N GLY A 295 6.84 6.10 3.81
CA GLY A 295 6.86 4.74 4.31
C GLY A 295 5.66 4.45 5.22
N TYR A 296 4.88 3.43 4.87
CA TYR A 296 3.68 2.97 5.58
C TYR A 296 3.70 1.43 5.69
N PRO A 297 4.41 0.87 6.70
CA PRO A 297 4.52 -0.59 6.97
C PRO A 297 3.24 -1.21 7.54
N TRP A 298 2.08 -0.61 7.30
CA TRP A 298 0.81 -1.11 7.83
C TRP A 298 0.30 -2.32 7.05
N ALA A 299 -0.50 -3.18 7.70
CA ALA A 299 -1.18 -4.31 7.07
C ALA A 299 -0.24 -5.19 6.20
N LEU A 300 0.96 -5.51 6.69
CA LEU A 300 1.85 -6.47 6.02
C LEU A 300 1.19 -7.85 5.99
N ALA A 301 1.47 -8.67 4.97
CA ALA A 301 0.98 -10.05 4.92
C ALA A 301 1.38 -10.86 6.18
N ALA A 302 2.55 -10.58 6.74
CA ALA A 302 3.04 -11.11 8.01
C ALA A 302 2.12 -10.82 9.22
N HIS A 303 1.46 -9.66 9.28
CA HIS A 303 0.61 -9.27 10.40
C HIS A 303 -0.61 -10.19 10.55
N SER A 304 -0.97 -10.95 9.51
CA SER A 304 -1.99 -12.01 9.63
C SER A 304 -1.54 -13.23 10.45
N GLN A 305 -0.25 -13.37 10.75
CA GLN A 305 0.33 -14.57 11.39
C GLN A 305 0.90 -14.30 12.79
N TYR A 306 0.70 -13.10 13.35
CA TYR A 306 1.31 -12.69 14.63
C TYR A 306 1.01 -13.65 15.80
N ALA A 307 -0.18 -14.27 15.82
CA ALA A 307 -0.56 -15.22 16.87
C ALA A 307 0.07 -16.62 16.71
N ILE A 308 0.69 -16.93 15.56
CA ILE A 308 1.31 -18.24 15.31
C ILE A 308 2.80 -18.16 15.66
N LEU A 309 3.12 -18.24 16.95
CA LEU A 309 4.48 -18.08 17.49
C LEU A 309 5.57 -18.86 16.71
N PRO A 310 5.39 -20.15 16.34
CA PRO A 310 6.41 -20.89 15.59
C PRO A 310 6.67 -20.34 14.17
N VAL A 311 5.68 -19.70 13.54
CA VAL A 311 5.84 -19.10 12.21
C VAL A 311 6.61 -17.78 12.31
N ILE A 312 6.29 -16.92 13.28
CA ILE A 312 6.92 -15.60 13.37
C ILE A 312 8.39 -15.66 13.81
N GLN A 313 8.87 -16.74 14.44
CA GLN A 313 10.28 -16.87 14.85
C GLN A 313 11.28 -16.65 13.69
N MET A 314 10.89 -16.91 12.44
CA MET A 314 11.75 -16.62 11.29
C MET A 314 12.05 -15.13 11.12
N ALA A 315 11.30 -14.23 11.76
CA ALA A 315 11.56 -12.78 11.74
C ALA A 315 12.91 -12.42 12.39
N GLY A 316 13.38 -13.16 13.39
CA GLY A 316 14.76 -13.02 13.90
C GLY A 316 15.84 -13.40 12.89
N VAL A 317 15.48 -14.08 11.80
CA VAL A 317 16.39 -14.37 10.67
C VAL A 317 16.23 -13.34 9.56
N THR A 318 15.00 -13.17 9.06
CA THR A 318 14.72 -12.47 7.79
C THR A 318 14.07 -11.10 7.93
N GLY A 319 13.78 -10.67 9.15
CA GLY A 319 12.77 -9.64 9.43
C GLY A 319 11.35 -10.16 9.18
N VAL A 320 10.35 -9.34 9.53
CA VAL A 320 8.92 -9.53 9.20
C VAL A 320 8.69 -9.89 7.73
N TRP A 321 9.56 -9.43 6.84
CA TRP A 321 9.60 -9.68 5.39
C TRP A 321 9.56 -11.17 5.00
N GLY A 322 10.23 -12.05 5.76
CA GLY A 322 10.22 -13.48 5.48
C GLY A 322 8.92 -14.17 5.86
N VAL A 323 8.22 -13.68 6.89
CA VAL A 323 6.87 -14.15 7.23
C VAL A 323 5.90 -13.78 6.11
N SER A 324 5.96 -12.53 5.61
CA SER A 324 5.20 -12.10 4.43
C SER A 324 5.53 -12.93 3.18
N PHE A 325 6.82 -13.24 2.95
CA PHE A 325 7.24 -14.12 1.87
C PHE A 325 6.62 -15.52 1.99
N LEU A 326 6.62 -16.10 3.18
CA LEU A 326 6.08 -17.44 3.45
C LEU A 326 4.56 -17.48 3.23
N VAL A 327 3.82 -16.49 3.74
CA VAL A 327 2.38 -16.33 3.49
C VAL A 327 2.10 -16.27 1.99
N MET A 328 2.83 -15.43 1.25
CA MET A 328 2.67 -15.32 -0.20
C MET A 328 3.10 -16.57 -0.96
N LEU A 329 4.10 -17.31 -0.48
CA LEU A 329 4.59 -18.55 -1.09
C LEU A 329 3.55 -19.66 -1.03
N VAL A 330 2.88 -19.83 0.11
CA VAL A 330 1.75 -20.76 0.26
C VAL A 330 0.60 -20.36 -0.68
N ASN A 331 0.19 -19.09 -0.66
CA ASN A 331 -0.83 -18.58 -1.58
C ASN A 331 -0.48 -18.82 -3.06
N SER A 332 0.77 -18.60 -3.45
CA SER A 332 1.22 -18.79 -4.83
C SER A 332 1.28 -20.27 -5.22
N ALA A 333 1.75 -21.15 -4.34
CA ALA A 333 1.77 -22.59 -4.57
C ALA A 333 0.35 -23.17 -4.74
N VAL A 334 -0.59 -22.76 -3.88
CA VAL A 334 -2.01 -23.14 -3.98
C VAL A 334 -2.63 -22.62 -5.28
N ALA A 335 -2.43 -21.34 -5.62
CA ALA A 335 -2.95 -20.75 -6.87
C ALA A 335 -2.35 -21.42 -8.13
N GLU A 336 -1.06 -21.76 -8.14
CA GLU A 336 -0.41 -22.45 -9.24
C GLU A 336 -0.84 -23.93 -9.36
N PHE A 337 -1.18 -24.58 -8.25
CA PHE A 337 -1.81 -25.90 -8.25
C PHE A 337 -3.24 -25.84 -8.79
N LEU A 338 -4.14 -25.06 -8.19
CA LEU A 338 -5.54 -24.93 -8.63
C LEU A 338 -5.62 -24.48 -10.09
N GLY A 339 -4.84 -23.48 -10.48
CA GLY A 339 -4.75 -23.00 -11.86
C GLY A 339 -4.19 -24.03 -12.86
N SER A 340 -3.48 -25.06 -12.40
CA SER A 340 -3.05 -26.21 -13.23
C SER A 340 -4.14 -27.30 -13.33
N VAL A 341 -4.85 -27.56 -12.23
CA VAL A 341 -5.98 -28.51 -12.18
C VAL A 341 -7.09 -28.05 -13.11
N PHE A 342 -7.53 -26.79 -13.01
CA PHE A 342 -8.57 -26.22 -13.88
C PHE A 342 -8.18 -26.23 -15.38
N ALA A 343 -6.89 -26.12 -15.70
CA ALA A 343 -6.41 -26.23 -17.07
C ALA A 343 -6.45 -27.69 -17.58
N ARG A 344 -6.09 -28.67 -16.73
CA ARG A 344 -6.05 -30.10 -17.09
C ARG A 344 -7.44 -30.71 -17.23
N THR A 345 -8.39 -30.39 -16.33
CA THR A 345 -9.77 -30.84 -16.46
C THR A 345 -10.39 -30.37 -17.77
N SER A 346 -10.05 -29.14 -18.18
CA SER A 346 -10.56 -28.58 -19.43
C SER A 346 -10.01 -29.21 -20.70
N ALA A 347 -8.70 -29.50 -20.74
CA ALA A 347 -8.10 -30.18 -21.88
C ALA A 347 -8.75 -31.54 -22.15
N ARG A 348 -9.23 -32.24 -21.10
CA ARG A 348 -9.99 -33.50 -21.23
C ARG A 348 -11.40 -33.33 -21.79
N ARG A 349 -12.08 -32.21 -21.51
CA ARG A 349 -13.46 -31.95 -21.97
C ARG A 349 -13.56 -31.43 -23.41
N THR A 350 -12.46 -30.90 -23.97
CA THR A 350 -12.48 -30.18 -25.25
C THR A 350 -11.85 -30.92 -26.43
N ALA A 351 -11.19 -32.07 -26.21
CA ALA A 351 -10.64 -32.92 -27.27
C ALA A 351 -10.64 -34.41 -26.86
N PRO A 352 -11.45 -35.27 -27.48
CA PRO A 352 -11.37 -36.73 -27.31
C PRO A 352 -10.13 -37.37 -27.98
N GLY A 353 -9.42 -36.64 -28.84
CA GLY A 353 -8.28 -37.14 -29.63
C GLY A 353 -6.93 -37.11 -28.90
N ARG A 354 -6.12 -38.15 -29.08
CA ARG A 354 -4.80 -38.34 -28.43
C ARG A 354 -3.75 -37.27 -28.77
N GLU A 355 -3.85 -36.62 -29.93
CA GLU A 355 -2.73 -35.88 -30.55
C GLU A 355 -2.55 -34.43 -30.08
N VAL A 356 -3.63 -33.72 -29.70
CA VAL A 356 -3.53 -32.31 -29.24
C VAL A 356 -2.81 -32.20 -27.88
N ARG A 357 -2.53 -33.34 -27.23
CA ARG A 357 -1.99 -33.45 -25.87
C ARG A 357 -0.53 -32.96 -25.72
N GLN A 358 0.21 -32.73 -26.80
CA GLN A 358 1.64 -32.44 -26.78
C GLN A 358 2.04 -30.95 -26.88
N ARG A 359 1.13 -30.01 -27.20
CA ARG A 359 1.50 -28.61 -27.54
C ARG A 359 0.81 -27.49 -26.75
N LEU A 360 0.35 -27.75 -25.53
CA LEU A 360 -0.05 -26.68 -24.60
C LEU A 360 1.05 -26.42 -23.55
N PRO A 361 1.76 -25.26 -23.59
CA PRO A 361 2.80 -24.90 -22.63
C PRO A 361 2.20 -24.38 -21.30
N GLY A 362 1.37 -25.23 -20.69
CA GLY A 362 0.82 -25.07 -19.34
C GLY A 362 1.65 -25.86 -18.33
N VAL A 363 1.72 -25.36 -17.09
CA VAL A 363 2.46 -26.02 -16.01
C VAL A 363 1.84 -27.41 -15.76
N SER A 364 2.66 -28.46 -15.82
CA SER A 364 2.22 -29.83 -15.52
C SER A 364 1.66 -29.88 -14.11
N VAL A 365 0.46 -30.46 -13.95
CA VAL A 365 -0.16 -30.66 -12.62
C VAL A 365 0.77 -31.39 -11.67
N ARG A 366 1.61 -32.32 -12.16
CA ARG A 366 2.63 -33.01 -11.36
C ARG A 366 3.67 -32.02 -10.81
N ARG A 367 4.05 -31.00 -11.59
CA ARG A 367 5.03 -29.97 -11.17
C ARG A 367 4.40 -28.98 -10.20
N SER A 368 3.17 -28.52 -10.42
CA SER A 368 2.49 -27.65 -9.46
C SER A 368 2.19 -28.38 -8.15
N PHE A 369 1.81 -29.66 -8.20
CA PHE A 369 1.63 -30.48 -7.01
C PHE A 369 2.95 -30.68 -6.25
N GLY A 370 4.06 -30.96 -6.96
CA GLY A 370 5.39 -31.02 -6.37
C GLY A 370 5.82 -29.72 -5.67
N TRP A 371 5.50 -28.56 -6.24
CA TRP A 371 5.69 -27.28 -5.56
C TRP A 371 4.81 -27.13 -4.32
N LEU A 372 3.53 -27.48 -4.40
CA LEU A 372 2.60 -27.42 -3.26
C LEU A 372 3.06 -28.32 -2.12
N THR A 373 3.47 -29.55 -2.39
CA THR A 373 4.00 -30.48 -1.37
C THR A 373 5.34 -30.01 -0.81
N ALA A 374 6.24 -29.45 -1.63
CA ALA A 374 7.50 -28.90 -1.15
C ALA A 374 7.30 -27.67 -0.24
N VAL A 375 6.36 -26.78 -0.58
CA VAL A 375 6.02 -25.61 0.24
C VAL A 375 5.32 -26.03 1.53
N ALA A 376 4.40 -27.00 1.48
CA ALA A 376 3.77 -27.55 2.68
C ALA A 376 4.77 -28.26 3.61
N ALA A 377 5.72 -29.02 3.05
CA ALA A 377 6.80 -29.65 3.81
C ALA A 377 7.76 -28.60 4.42
N ALA A 378 8.10 -27.55 3.69
CA ALA A 378 8.92 -26.45 4.20
C ALA A 378 8.22 -25.69 5.33
N LEU A 379 6.93 -25.37 5.19
CA LEU A 379 6.12 -24.76 6.26
C LEU A 379 6.04 -25.68 7.48
N GLY A 380 5.78 -26.98 7.28
CA GLY A 380 5.76 -27.97 8.36
C GLY A 380 7.11 -28.10 9.07
N ALA A 381 8.22 -28.06 8.34
CA ALA A 381 9.57 -28.07 8.90
C ALA A 381 9.89 -26.78 9.69
N ILE A 382 9.48 -25.60 9.18
CA ILE A 382 9.61 -24.32 9.92
C ILE A 382 8.81 -24.38 11.21
N VAL A 383 7.53 -24.75 11.16
CA VAL A 383 6.67 -24.85 12.35
C VAL A 383 7.23 -25.85 13.34
N LEU A 384 7.61 -27.06 12.90
CA LEU A 384 8.18 -28.09 13.78
C LEU A 384 9.49 -27.63 14.43
N THR A 385 10.43 -27.08 13.64
CA THR A 385 11.74 -26.65 14.15
C THR A 385 11.58 -25.48 15.10
N SER A 386 10.79 -24.46 14.75
CA SER A 386 10.52 -23.33 15.64
C SER A 386 9.78 -23.73 16.91
N SER A 387 8.83 -24.67 16.84
CA SER A 387 8.16 -25.20 18.06
C SER A 387 9.13 -25.95 18.96
N ILE A 388 10.06 -26.74 18.40
CA ILE A 388 11.12 -27.40 19.17
C ILE A 388 12.04 -26.35 19.79
N LEU A 389 12.48 -25.34 19.04
CA LEU A 389 13.34 -24.26 19.56
C LEU A 389 12.64 -23.47 20.67
N LEU A 390 11.36 -23.14 20.52
CA LEU A 390 10.57 -22.47 21.55
C LEU A 390 10.41 -23.32 22.82
N ALA A 391 10.21 -24.63 22.67
CA ALA A 391 10.07 -25.55 23.81
C ALA A 391 11.41 -25.78 24.52
N VAL A 392 12.52 -25.92 23.78
CA VAL A 392 13.87 -26.01 24.35
C VAL A 392 14.23 -24.73 25.08
N ASP A 393 13.95 -23.56 24.49
CA ASP A 393 14.24 -22.27 25.09
C ASP A 393 13.43 -22.02 26.37
N SER A 394 12.16 -22.46 26.44
CA SER A 394 11.35 -22.36 27.67
C SER A 394 11.76 -23.31 28.80
N GLU A 395 12.51 -24.37 28.49
CA GLU A 395 13.08 -25.32 29.48
C GLU A 395 14.56 -25.01 29.77
N THR A 396 15.16 -24.03 29.08
CA THR A 396 16.55 -23.63 29.30
C THR A 396 16.59 -22.61 30.43
N ASP A 397 17.32 -22.95 31.50
CA ASP A 397 17.61 -22.00 32.58
C ASP A 397 18.61 -20.95 32.07
N HIS A 398 18.08 -19.78 31.70
CA HIS A 398 18.85 -18.64 31.23
C HIS A 398 19.22 -17.73 32.40
N ASP A 399 20.48 -17.31 32.48
CA ASP A 399 20.90 -16.27 33.42
C ASP A 399 20.16 -14.96 33.08
N THR A 400 19.15 -14.65 33.90
CA THR A 400 18.16 -13.60 33.67
C THR A 400 17.96 -12.78 34.92
N ARG A 401 17.68 -11.50 34.70
CA ARG A 401 17.21 -10.57 35.74
C ARG A 401 15.81 -10.09 35.39
N VAL A 402 15.05 -9.74 36.41
CA VAL A 402 13.68 -9.23 36.28
C VAL A 402 13.68 -7.75 36.66
N VAL A 403 13.24 -6.90 35.75
CA VAL A 403 13.05 -5.46 36.01
C VAL A 403 11.56 -5.19 36.04
N ARG A 404 11.04 -4.76 37.20
CA ARG A 404 9.64 -4.39 37.35
C ARG A 404 9.41 -2.98 36.82
N VAL A 405 8.47 -2.86 35.88
CA VAL A 405 8.14 -1.58 35.22
C VAL A 405 6.65 -1.27 35.39
N ALA A 406 6.34 -0.08 35.89
CA ALA A 406 4.97 0.42 35.95
C ALA A 406 4.62 1.20 34.68
N GLN A 407 3.64 0.74 33.92
CA GLN A 407 3.16 1.40 32.70
C GLN A 407 1.85 2.13 32.98
N ILE A 408 1.83 3.44 32.76
CA ILE A 408 0.68 4.30 33.08
C ILE A 408 -0.08 4.70 31.82
N GLN A 409 -1.39 4.44 31.80
CA GLN A 409 -2.32 4.77 30.72
C GLN A 409 -3.37 5.75 31.26
N GLN A 410 -3.14 7.05 31.07
CA GLN A 410 -3.97 8.13 31.65
C GLN A 410 -5.27 8.44 30.89
N ASN A 411 -5.48 7.80 29.73
CA ASN A 411 -6.70 7.83 28.92
C ASN A 411 -7.29 9.21 28.59
N ASN A 412 -6.44 10.22 28.37
CA ASN A 412 -6.86 11.55 27.98
C ASN A 412 -6.20 12.01 26.67
N ASP A 413 -6.76 13.09 26.10
CA ASP A 413 -6.24 13.69 24.88
C ASP A 413 -5.32 14.87 25.24
N PRO A 414 -3.99 14.74 25.09
CA PRO A 414 -3.06 15.83 25.42
C PRO A 414 -3.31 17.10 24.59
N ARG A 415 -4.07 17.03 23.49
CA ARG A 415 -4.42 18.21 22.68
C ARG A 415 -5.51 19.09 23.30
N LYS A 416 -6.23 18.63 24.33
CA LYS A 416 -7.38 19.35 24.92
C LYS A 416 -7.04 20.40 25.98
N HIS A 417 -5.75 20.70 26.19
CA HIS A 417 -5.27 21.73 27.14
C HIS A 417 -5.65 21.54 28.62
N ALA A 418 -6.09 20.34 29.01
CA ALA A 418 -6.44 19.93 30.38
C ALA A 418 -5.21 19.35 31.11
N TYR A 419 -4.12 20.11 31.15
CA TYR A 419 -2.81 19.58 31.58
C TYR A 419 -2.72 19.31 33.08
N GLU A 420 -3.41 20.10 33.92
CA GLU A 420 -3.52 19.88 35.37
C GLU A 420 -4.25 18.57 35.66
N ASP A 421 -5.43 18.34 35.05
CA ASP A 421 -6.19 17.09 35.18
C ASP A 421 -5.37 15.88 34.67
N THR A 422 -4.57 16.10 33.60
CA THR A 422 -3.65 15.11 33.05
C THR A 422 -2.56 14.74 34.04
N LEU A 423 -1.90 15.72 34.66
CA LEU A 423 -0.87 15.48 35.68
C LEU A 423 -1.47 14.79 36.91
N ALA A 424 -2.62 15.26 37.41
CA ALA A 424 -3.29 14.65 38.56
C ALA A 424 -3.67 13.18 38.32
N THR A 425 -4.14 12.85 37.11
CA THR A 425 -4.43 11.46 36.72
C THR A 425 -3.15 10.63 36.64
N LEU A 426 -2.08 11.17 36.04
CA LEU A 426 -0.77 10.51 35.96
C LEU A 426 -0.18 10.25 37.36
N GLN A 427 -0.24 11.22 38.26
CA GLN A 427 0.19 11.10 39.66
C GLN A 427 -0.61 10.00 40.38
N HIS A 428 -1.95 10.09 40.39
CA HIS A 428 -2.80 9.12 41.08
C HIS A 428 -2.61 7.67 40.58
N LEU A 429 -2.50 7.47 39.26
CA LEU A 429 -2.23 6.13 38.69
C LEU A 429 -0.80 5.65 39.00
N THR A 430 0.16 6.56 39.13
CA THR A 430 1.55 6.27 39.50
C THR A 430 1.69 5.93 40.97
N ASP A 431 1.03 6.66 41.87
CA ASP A 431 0.99 6.38 43.31
C ASP A 431 0.39 4.99 43.57
N ALA A 432 -0.70 4.64 42.87
CA ALA A 432 -1.28 3.29 42.91
C ALA A 432 -0.35 2.21 42.32
N ALA A 433 0.51 2.56 41.36
CA ALA A 433 1.52 1.65 40.81
C ALA A 433 2.72 1.45 41.76
N ALA A 434 3.08 2.48 42.52
CA ALA A 434 4.22 2.50 43.42
C ALA A 434 4.08 1.48 44.57
N GLU A 435 2.85 1.08 44.94
CA GLU A 435 2.60 -0.03 45.86
C GLU A 435 3.26 -1.36 45.44
N SER A 436 3.57 -1.52 44.15
CA SER A 436 4.24 -2.72 43.60
C SER A 436 5.77 -2.66 43.61
N ASP A 437 6.37 -1.58 44.12
CA ASP A 437 7.81 -1.33 44.15
C ASP A 437 8.48 -1.46 42.75
N PRO A 438 8.07 -0.63 41.75
CA PRO A 438 8.64 -0.67 40.41
C PRO A 438 10.02 -0.01 40.34
N ALA A 439 10.97 -0.62 39.61
CA ALA A 439 12.29 -0.02 39.38
C ALA A 439 12.23 1.18 38.40
N LEU A 440 11.22 1.21 37.53
CA LEU A 440 11.00 2.26 36.53
C LEU A 440 9.50 2.51 36.32
N ILE A 441 9.10 3.78 36.27
CA ILE A 441 7.78 4.23 35.85
C ILE A 441 7.87 4.72 34.39
N VAL A 442 6.90 4.32 33.57
CA VAL A 442 6.79 4.70 32.16
C VAL A 442 5.47 5.44 31.94
N TRP A 443 5.57 6.72 31.59
CA TRP A 443 4.46 7.54 31.09
C TRP A 443 4.50 7.58 29.55
N SER A 444 3.36 7.91 28.95
CA SER A 444 3.11 7.80 27.51
C SER A 444 3.68 8.96 26.66
N GLU A 445 3.51 8.87 25.33
CA GLU A 445 3.89 9.95 24.39
C GLU A 445 3.16 11.25 24.74
N THR A 446 3.93 12.34 24.90
CA THR A 446 3.41 13.68 25.22
C THR A 446 2.51 13.69 26.48
N ALA A 447 2.80 12.82 27.45
CA ALA A 447 2.09 12.76 28.74
C ALA A 447 2.22 14.09 29.52
N ILE A 448 3.37 14.77 29.42
CA ILE A 448 3.54 16.15 29.85
C ILE A 448 3.64 17.04 28.62
N VAL A 449 2.68 17.94 28.44
CA VAL A 449 2.60 18.83 27.26
C VAL A 449 3.41 20.13 27.41
N PRO A 450 3.50 20.77 28.59
CA PRO A 450 4.38 21.92 28.74
C PRO A 450 5.85 21.52 28.69
N ASN A 451 6.64 22.22 27.87
CA ASN A 451 8.07 21.99 27.71
C ASN A 451 8.86 22.05 29.03
N LEU A 452 9.34 20.90 29.49
CA LEU A 452 10.06 20.75 30.76
C LEU A 452 11.36 21.57 30.76
N ARG A 453 12.07 21.65 29.62
CA ARG A 453 13.32 22.43 29.49
C ARG A 453 13.08 23.93 29.60
N ARG A 454 12.01 24.43 28.99
CA ARG A 454 11.69 25.86 28.91
C ARG A 454 11.14 26.38 30.24
N TRP A 455 10.14 25.69 30.77
CA TRP A 455 9.35 26.22 31.89
C TRP A 455 10.01 25.96 33.25
N SER A 456 10.98 25.05 33.36
CA SER A 456 11.78 24.86 34.60
C SER A 456 12.78 26.00 34.88
N VAL A 457 13.14 26.79 33.87
CA VAL A 457 14.05 27.95 34.00
C VAL A 457 13.35 29.30 33.83
N ASP A 458 12.04 29.28 33.58
CA ASP A 458 11.22 30.49 33.52
C ASP A 458 11.06 31.08 34.93
N THR A 459 11.19 32.39 35.09
CA THR A 459 11.02 33.09 36.37
C THR A 459 9.66 33.80 36.48
N SER A 460 8.76 33.60 35.53
CA SER A 460 7.42 34.16 35.51
C SER A 460 6.42 33.28 36.27
N SER A 461 5.37 33.89 36.81
CA SER A 461 4.25 33.21 37.46
C SER A 461 3.27 32.55 36.45
N SER A 462 3.78 32.04 35.32
CA SER A 462 2.96 31.41 34.29
C SER A 462 2.31 30.11 34.78
N ARG A 463 1.19 29.73 34.16
CA ARG A 463 0.49 28.46 34.41
C ARG A 463 1.43 27.27 34.20
N TYR A 464 2.21 27.31 33.12
CA TYR A 464 3.12 26.23 32.73
C TYR A 464 4.35 26.12 33.62
N HIS A 465 4.90 27.23 34.12
CA HIS A 465 5.98 27.19 35.11
C HIS A 465 5.53 26.47 36.39
N ARG A 466 4.35 26.79 36.93
CA ARG A 466 3.79 26.08 38.09
C ARG A 466 3.63 24.58 37.84
N LEU A 467 3.00 24.21 36.72
CA LEU A 467 2.72 22.81 36.42
C LEU A 467 4.00 21.98 36.18
N VAL A 468 5.04 22.59 35.60
CA VAL A 468 6.35 21.93 35.44
C VAL A 468 7.07 21.79 36.77
N ASN A 469 7.03 22.80 37.66
CA ASN A 469 7.61 22.67 39.00
C ASN A 469 6.88 21.59 39.81
N GLU A 470 5.54 21.55 39.76
CA GLU A 470 4.72 20.53 40.43
C GLU A 470 5.09 19.11 39.97
N PHE A 471 5.27 18.90 38.67
CA PHE A 471 5.79 17.64 38.13
C PHE A 471 7.21 17.33 38.62
N LEU A 472 8.13 18.31 38.64
CA LEU A 472 9.51 18.10 39.06
C LEU A 472 9.64 17.83 40.58
N GLU A 473 8.83 18.50 41.40
CA GLU A 473 8.72 18.26 42.85
C GLU A 473 8.15 16.87 43.12
N TYR A 474 7.09 16.47 42.40
CA TYR A 474 6.53 15.11 42.47
C TYR A 474 7.56 14.05 42.05
N GLN A 475 8.25 14.23 40.92
CA GLN A 475 9.26 13.28 40.45
C GLN A 475 10.47 13.16 41.40
N ALA A 476 10.89 14.25 42.04
CA ALA A 476 11.91 14.19 43.09
C ALA A 476 11.39 13.49 44.37
N GLY A 477 10.09 13.59 44.66
CA GLY A 477 9.42 12.92 45.76
C GLY A 477 9.14 11.42 45.55
N LEU A 478 9.04 10.97 44.30
CA LEU A 478 8.80 9.56 43.94
C LEU A 478 9.93 8.61 44.32
N GLN A 479 11.16 9.12 44.47
CA GLN A 479 12.38 8.33 44.75
C GLN A 479 12.62 7.16 43.78
N THR A 480 12.03 7.24 42.57
CA THR A 480 11.95 6.17 41.57
C THR A 480 12.25 6.75 40.19
N TRP A 481 12.87 5.97 39.31
CA TRP A 481 13.17 6.41 37.94
C TRP A 481 11.88 6.54 37.12
N LEU A 482 11.81 7.56 36.26
CA LEU A 482 10.63 7.84 35.43
C LEU A 482 11.02 8.27 34.02
N VAL A 483 10.43 7.65 33.01
CA VAL A 483 10.52 8.09 31.62
C VAL A 483 9.16 8.59 31.14
N THR A 484 9.14 9.76 30.48
CA THR A 484 7.90 10.41 30.02
C THR A 484 8.08 11.08 28.65
N GLY A 485 7.01 11.13 27.87
CA GLY A 485 6.97 11.92 26.63
C GLY A 485 6.75 13.41 26.90
N ASN A 486 7.54 14.26 26.26
CA ASN A 486 7.48 15.72 26.34
C ASN A 486 7.95 16.35 25.02
N ASP A 487 7.75 17.65 24.81
CA ASP A 487 8.44 18.37 23.74
C ASP A 487 9.85 18.81 24.19
N ASP A 488 10.85 18.69 23.31
CA ASP A 488 12.19 19.25 23.51
C ASP A 488 12.48 20.27 22.40
N TYR A 489 13.43 21.18 22.64
CA TYR A 489 13.80 22.15 21.63
C TYR A 489 15.30 22.45 21.64
N GLU A 490 15.77 23.00 20.53
CA GLU A 490 17.11 23.51 20.35
C GLU A 490 17.04 24.93 19.79
N ILE A 491 17.89 25.82 20.28
CA ILE A 491 18.03 27.18 19.74
C ILE A 491 19.38 27.27 19.05
N VAL A 492 19.35 27.41 17.73
CA VAL A 492 20.53 27.71 16.92
C VAL A 492 20.59 29.21 16.70
N ARG A 493 21.57 29.86 17.33
CA ARG A 493 21.84 31.29 17.15
C ARG A 493 22.29 31.55 15.72
N ASN A 494 21.61 32.46 15.04
CA ASN A 494 21.98 32.85 13.69
C ASN A 494 23.00 34.01 13.74
N THR A 495 24.04 33.93 12.92
CA THR A 495 25.07 34.98 12.81
C THR A 495 24.65 36.18 11.98
N ASP A 496 23.55 36.07 11.23
CA ASP A 496 23.22 36.96 10.12
C ASP A 496 22.07 37.94 10.46
N ASP A 497 21.90 38.29 11.74
CA ASP A 497 20.88 39.22 12.29
C ASP A 497 19.39 38.87 12.02
N THR A 498 19.08 37.74 11.40
CA THR A 498 17.68 37.30 11.15
C THR A 498 16.97 36.69 12.37
N GLY A 499 17.58 36.75 13.56
CA GLY A 499 17.07 36.15 14.80
C GLY A 499 17.43 34.66 14.98
N ASP A 500 17.32 34.22 16.22
CA ASP A 500 17.57 32.83 16.65
C ASP A 500 16.53 31.86 16.05
N ILE A 501 17.00 30.72 15.53
CA ILE A 501 16.13 29.66 14.99
C ILE A 501 15.85 28.64 16.09
N ARG A 502 14.58 28.38 16.36
CA ARG A 502 14.14 27.33 17.29
C ARG A 502 13.67 26.10 16.50
N PHE A 503 14.30 24.96 16.78
CA PHE A 503 13.85 23.65 16.31
C PHE A 503 13.12 22.94 17.45
N GLU A 504 11.95 22.37 17.16
CA GLU A 504 11.09 21.69 18.14
C GLU A 504 10.99 20.21 17.79
N TYR A 505 10.97 19.35 18.82
CA TYR A 505 11.03 17.89 18.70
C TYR A 505 10.00 17.22 19.60
N ASN A 506 9.30 16.21 19.09
CA ASN A 506 8.61 15.22 19.92
C ASN A 506 9.69 14.33 20.57
N ALA A 507 9.67 14.19 21.90
CA ALA A 507 10.78 13.63 22.66
C ALA A 507 10.32 12.74 23.83
N ALA A 508 11.25 11.90 24.30
CA ALA A 508 11.15 11.16 25.56
C ALA A 508 12.28 11.62 26.49
N VAL A 509 11.97 11.82 27.77
CA VAL A 509 12.90 12.32 28.78
C VAL A 509 12.97 11.33 29.94
N LEU A 510 14.18 10.97 30.34
CA LEU A 510 14.44 10.13 31.52
C LEU A 510 14.81 10.98 32.72
N PHE A 511 14.18 10.69 33.86
CA PHE A 511 14.49 11.21 35.18
C PHE A 511 15.02 10.09 36.08
N SER A 512 16.02 10.41 36.89
CA SER A 512 16.52 9.53 37.94
C SER A 512 15.58 9.49 39.14
N ASP A 513 15.82 8.51 40.01
CA ASP A 513 15.29 8.43 41.39
C ASP A 513 15.45 9.72 42.20
N SER A 514 16.54 10.48 42.01
CA SER A 514 16.77 11.78 42.64
C SER A 514 16.10 12.96 41.92
N GLY A 515 15.23 12.72 40.95
CA GLY A 515 14.55 13.75 40.15
C GLY A 515 15.43 14.51 39.14
N LEU A 516 16.66 14.06 38.89
CA LEU A 516 17.52 14.71 37.88
C LEU A 516 17.12 14.25 36.48
N ARG A 517 16.96 15.18 35.54
CA ARG A 517 16.85 14.86 34.12
C ARG A 517 18.17 14.30 33.61
N VAL A 518 18.19 13.01 33.26
CA VAL A 518 19.41 12.28 32.87
C VAL A 518 19.70 12.44 31.38
N GLU A 519 18.73 12.12 30.53
CA GLU A 519 18.93 12.03 29.07
C GLU A 519 17.64 12.35 28.31
N THR A 520 17.72 12.57 27.00
CA THR A 520 16.56 12.85 26.13
C THR A 520 16.72 12.21 24.75
N TYR A 521 15.72 11.42 24.37
CA TYR A 521 15.57 10.90 23.01
C TYR A 521 14.65 11.84 22.21
N ARG A 522 14.98 12.12 20.95
CA ARG A 522 14.18 12.92 20.01
C ARG A 522 13.71 12.02 18.86
N LYS A 523 12.40 11.99 18.60
CA LYS A 523 11.74 11.16 17.57
C LYS A 523 12.39 11.35 16.20
N ILE A 524 12.99 10.30 15.65
CA ILE A 524 13.65 10.28 14.34
C ILE A 524 12.59 10.17 13.23
N ARG A 525 11.57 9.32 13.41
CA ARG A 525 10.59 8.94 12.40
C ARG A 525 9.24 9.60 12.65
N LEU A 526 9.10 10.78 12.08
CA LEU A 526 7.88 11.59 12.16
C LEU A 526 6.78 11.08 11.20
N VAL A 527 5.53 11.20 11.62
CA VAL A 527 4.35 10.86 10.82
C VAL A 527 4.23 11.81 9.61
N PRO A 528 4.13 11.28 8.37
CA PRO A 528 4.02 12.11 7.17
C PRO A 528 2.80 13.02 7.19
N PHE A 529 2.97 14.28 6.78
CA PHE A 529 1.94 15.31 6.65
C PHE A 529 1.30 15.81 7.96
N THR A 530 1.43 15.09 9.08
CA THR A 530 0.87 15.50 10.40
C THR A 530 1.93 15.81 11.45
N GLU A 531 3.17 15.37 11.26
CA GLU A 531 4.31 15.74 12.11
C GLU A 531 5.48 16.30 11.29
N HIS A 532 5.60 15.93 10.01
CA HIS A 532 6.69 16.43 9.16
C HIS A 532 6.32 16.55 7.68
N PHE A 533 6.91 17.53 7.00
CA PHE A 533 6.84 17.69 5.55
C PHE A 533 8.21 18.17 4.98
N PRO A 534 9.06 17.25 4.49
CA PRO A 534 10.45 17.55 4.11
C PRO A 534 10.57 18.34 2.81
N TYR A 535 9.45 18.73 2.19
CA TYR A 535 9.41 19.41 0.90
C TYR A 535 8.89 20.85 1.00
N LYS A 536 8.95 21.48 2.18
CA LYS A 536 8.46 22.85 2.44
C LYS A 536 8.96 23.86 1.40
N ASP A 537 10.26 23.84 1.07
CA ASP A 537 10.86 24.76 0.09
C ASP A 537 10.44 24.49 -1.36
N ARG A 538 10.00 23.26 -1.67
CA ARG A 538 9.62 22.85 -3.02
C ARG A 538 8.12 23.01 -3.29
N PHE A 539 7.30 22.88 -2.24
CA PHE A 539 5.86 22.97 -2.31
C PHE A 539 5.33 23.80 -1.13
N PRO A 540 5.67 25.11 -1.03
CA PRO A 540 5.28 25.95 0.09
C PRO A 540 3.75 26.03 0.24
N TRP A 541 3.01 26.09 -0.87
CA TRP A 541 1.54 26.04 -0.86
C TRP A 541 0.93 24.76 -0.28
N ILE A 542 1.66 23.63 -0.29
CA ILE A 542 1.22 22.40 0.41
C ILE A 542 1.52 22.53 1.91
N TYR A 543 2.68 23.08 2.25
CA TYR A 543 3.09 23.30 3.64
C TYR A 543 2.14 24.29 4.35
N GLU A 544 1.84 25.42 3.72
CA GLU A 544 0.84 26.41 4.16
C GLU A 544 -0.55 25.75 4.32
N LEU A 545 -1.02 25.01 3.31
CA LEU A 545 -2.29 24.29 3.37
C LEU A 545 -2.35 23.27 4.53
N LEU A 546 -1.24 22.62 4.87
CA LEU A 546 -1.17 21.69 6.00
C LEU A 546 -1.19 22.45 7.34
N GLN A 547 -0.53 23.60 7.45
CA GLN A 547 -0.62 24.46 8.64
C GLN A 547 -2.04 24.98 8.87
N ASP A 548 -2.78 25.33 7.80
CA ASP A 548 -4.20 25.71 7.87
C ASP A 548 -5.11 24.58 8.41
N PHE A 549 -4.65 23.32 8.41
CA PHE A 549 -5.31 22.17 9.04
C PHE A 549 -4.85 21.90 10.50
N ASP A 550 -4.29 22.90 11.17
CA ASP A 550 -3.83 22.84 12.58
C ASP A 550 -2.76 21.75 12.82
N VAL A 551 -1.88 21.57 11.83
CA VAL A 551 -0.75 20.64 11.91
C VAL A 551 0.46 21.30 12.55
N HIS A 552 0.95 20.72 13.65
CA HIS A 552 2.23 21.11 14.26
C HIS A 552 3.38 20.29 13.65
N PHE A 553 4.37 20.98 13.07
CA PHE A 553 5.52 20.34 12.43
C PHE A 553 6.74 20.28 13.35
N TRP A 554 7.23 19.07 13.58
CA TRP A 554 8.46 18.78 14.31
C TRP A 554 9.66 18.63 13.36
N GLU A 555 10.86 18.84 13.88
CA GLU A 555 12.10 18.41 13.24
C GLU A 555 12.47 16.97 13.66
N PRO A 556 13.11 16.18 12.78
CA PRO A 556 13.49 14.81 13.11
C PRO A 556 14.75 14.76 14.00
N GLY A 557 14.74 13.85 14.97
CA GLY A 557 15.94 13.43 15.68
C GLY A 557 16.95 12.71 14.77
N VAL A 558 18.20 12.61 15.23
CA VAL A 558 19.33 12.08 14.42
C VAL A 558 20.06 10.89 15.06
N SER A 559 19.71 10.51 16.28
CA SER A 559 20.43 9.51 17.10
C SER A 559 19.48 8.48 17.70
N HIS A 560 19.84 7.19 17.63
CA HIS A 560 19.11 6.12 18.32
C HIS A 560 19.52 6.09 19.80
N THR A 561 19.05 7.07 20.59
CA THR A 561 19.37 7.16 22.02
C THR A 561 18.91 5.91 22.78
N VAL A 562 19.85 5.28 23.48
CA VAL A 562 19.57 4.21 24.45
C VAL A 562 19.68 4.82 25.84
N PHE A 563 18.63 4.68 26.63
CA PHE A 563 18.55 5.13 28.01
C PHE A 563 19.28 4.14 28.93
N GLU A 564 20.08 4.67 29.86
CA GLU A 564 20.76 3.89 30.88
C GLU A 564 20.03 4.02 32.23
N HIS A 565 19.46 2.90 32.70
CA HIS A 565 18.96 2.71 34.06
C HIS A 565 19.85 1.65 34.75
N PRO A 566 20.06 1.69 36.09
CA PRO A 566 20.95 0.77 36.79
C PRO A 566 20.72 -0.72 36.47
N ASP A 567 19.47 -1.13 36.26
CA ASP A 567 19.10 -2.53 36.00
C ASP A 567 18.86 -2.83 34.51
N VAL A 568 18.76 -1.83 33.62
CA VAL A 568 18.43 -2.05 32.19
C VAL A 568 18.86 -0.90 31.28
N LYS A 569 19.44 -1.25 30.13
CA LYS A 569 19.54 -0.34 28.99
C LYS A 569 18.34 -0.50 28.07
N PHE A 570 17.58 0.57 27.81
CA PHE A 570 16.35 0.47 27.01
C PHE A 570 16.22 1.57 25.96
N SER A 571 15.47 1.27 24.90
CA SER A 571 15.11 2.23 23.86
C SER A 571 13.67 2.69 24.02
N THR A 572 13.37 3.93 23.65
CA THR A 572 12.00 4.49 23.71
C THR A 572 11.54 4.98 22.33
N PRO A 573 11.40 4.09 21.32
CA PRO A 573 10.83 4.48 20.03
C PRO A 573 9.43 5.04 20.26
N ILE A 574 9.14 6.21 19.68
CA ILE A 574 7.91 6.96 19.96
C ILE A 574 6.86 6.66 18.90
N CYS A 575 5.71 6.14 19.34
CA CYS A 575 4.49 5.95 18.56
C CYS A 575 4.76 5.23 17.24
N TYR A 576 4.62 5.93 16.12
CA TYR A 576 4.80 5.43 14.76
C TYR A 576 6.20 4.85 14.47
N GLU A 577 7.19 5.02 15.35
CA GLU A 577 8.51 4.39 15.20
C GLU A 577 8.49 2.86 15.31
N ASP A 578 7.64 2.29 16.16
CA ASP A 578 7.66 0.85 16.43
C ASP A 578 7.19 0.00 15.23
N VAL A 579 6.46 0.60 14.28
CA VAL A 579 6.01 -0.09 13.07
C VAL A 579 7.14 -0.28 12.03
N PHE A 580 8.28 0.40 12.18
CA PHE A 580 9.42 0.29 11.25
C PHE A 580 10.50 -0.68 11.74
N PRO A 581 10.78 -1.78 10.99
CA PRO A 581 11.78 -2.78 11.37
C PRO A 581 13.21 -2.26 11.48
N ASP A 582 13.58 -1.28 10.66
CA ASP A 582 14.95 -0.77 10.47
C ASP A 582 15.35 0.23 11.56
N TYR A 583 14.42 1.11 11.97
CA TYR A 583 14.65 2.10 13.04
C TYR A 583 14.76 1.43 14.43
N VAL A 584 13.84 0.52 14.77
CA VAL A 584 13.90 -0.16 16.09
C VAL A 584 15.14 -1.05 16.22
N ARG A 585 15.54 -1.70 15.11
CA ARG A 585 16.82 -2.41 15.00
C ARG A 585 18.02 -1.49 15.30
N GLY A 586 17.95 -0.21 14.97
CA GLY A 586 18.99 0.79 15.26
C GLY A 586 19.33 0.86 16.74
N PHE A 587 18.35 1.02 17.62
CA PHE A 587 18.58 1.07 19.07
C PHE A 587 19.19 -0.21 19.64
N VAL A 588 18.82 -1.38 19.11
CA VAL A 588 19.37 -2.66 19.57
C VAL A 588 20.83 -2.83 19.14
N LEU A 589 21.25 -2.20 18.05
CA LEU A 589 22.67 -2.11 17.67
C LEU A 589 23.46 -1.15 18.56
N GLU A 590 22.84 -0.07 19.04
CA GLU A 590 23.42 0.85 20.03
C GLU A 590 23.37 0.29 21.47
N GLY A 591 22.85 -0.93 21.66
CA GLY A 591 22.94 -1.67 22.92
C GLY A 591 21.68 -1.75 23.77
N ALA A 592 20.49 -1.45 23.23
CA ALA A 592 19.23 -1.64 23.96
C ALA A 592 18.97 -3.12 24.30
N GLU A 593 18.73 -3.39 25.58
CA GLU A 593 18.39 -4.70 26.14
C GLU A 593 16.87 -4.93 26.23
N ALA A 594 16.08 -3.86 26.20
CA ALA A 594 14.63 -3.86 26.13
C ALA A 594 14.10 -2.69 25.28
N ILE A 595 12.88 -2.82 24.76
CA ILE A 595 12.22 -1.81 23.92
C ILE A 595 10.98 -1.32 24.66
N PHE A 596 11.01 -0.11 25.22
CA PHE A 596 9.88 0.50 25.93
C PHE A 596 9.26 1.58 25.04
N ASN A 597 8.43 1.18 24.09
CA ASN A 597 7.69 2.10 23.23
C ASN A 597 6.70 2.94 24.05
N ILE A 598 6.70 4.26 23.83
CA ILE A 598 5.65 5.16 24.31
C ILE A 598 4.84 5.65 23.12
N SER A 599 3.52 5.67 23.23
CA SER A 599 2.63 6.05 22.13
C SER A 599 1.42 6.82 22.63
N ASN A 600 0.74 7.50 21.73
CA ASN A 600 -0.60 8.02 21.93
C ASN A 600 -1.48 7.53 20.77
N ASP A 601 -2.46 6.64 21.01
CA ASP A 601 -3.42 6.19 19.98
C ASP A 601 -4.79 6.91 20.11
N TYR A 602 -4.91 7.94 20.98
CA TYR A 602 -6.13 8.74 21.18
C TYR A 602 -6.59 9.42 19.88
N TRP A 603 -5.67 9.67 18.93
CA TRP A 603 -6.01 10.23 17.63
C TRP A 603 -6.90 9.30 16.77
N SER A 604 -6.88 7.98 16.99
CA SER A 604 -7.69 7.03 16.20
C SER A 604 -9.06 6.76 16.82
N LEU A 605 -9.14 6.65 18.15
CA LEU A 605 -10.32 6.18 18.90
C LEU A 605 -10.89 4.84 18.39
N THR A 606 -10.04 3.95 17.84
CA THR A 606 -10.46 2.61 17.44
C THR A 606 -9.56 1.51 18.00
N GLU A 607 -10.18 0.48 18.58
CA GLU A 607 -9.48 -0.69 19.09
C GLU A 607 -8.74 -1.44 17.97
N VAL A 608 -9.31 -1.44 16.76
CA VAL A 608 -8.70 -2.04 15.56
C VAL A 608 -7.38 -1.37 15.20
N GLN A 609 -7.29 -0.03 15.21
CA GLN A 609 -6.02 0.66 14.95
C GLN A 609 -5.00 0.33 16.05
N ALA A 610 -5.38 0.47 17.33
CA ALA A 610 -4.47 0.24 18.46
C ALA A 610 -3.91 -1.19 18.43
N LYS A 611 -4.76 -2.19 18.13
CA LYS A 611 -4.37 -3.58 17.98
C LYS A 611 -3.52 -3.85 16.72
N GLN A 612 -3.79 -3.20 15.60
CA GLN A 612 -2.94 -3.29 14.40
C GLN A 612 -1.55 -2.67 14.64
N HIS A 613 -1.48 -1.55 15.38
CA HIS A 613 -0.24 -0.86 15.76
C HIS A 613 0.58 -1.74 16.71
N PHE A 614 -0.05 -2.23 17.79
CA PHE A 614 0.54 -3.18 18.73
C PHE A 614 1.08 -4.45 18.06
N VAL A 615 0.36 -5.03 17.09
CA VAL A 615 0.84 -6.19 16.31
C VAL A 615 2.07 -5.87 15.47
N ALA A 616 2.22 -4.65 14.96
CA ALA A 616 3.44 -4.24 14.26
C ALA A 616 4.62 -4.08 15.23
N GLY A 617 4.40 -3.48 16.40
CA GLY A 617 5.39 -3.41 17.50
C GLY A 617 5.82 -4.80 18.01
N LEU A 618 4.91 -5.77 18.06
CA LEU A 618 5.19 -7.17 18.44
C LEU A 618 6.26 -7.83 17.56
N PHE A 619 6.29 -7.56 16.25
CA PHE A 619 7.35 -8.09 15.39
C PHE A 619 8.74 -7.58 15.78
N ARG A 620 8.86 -6.38 16.37
CA ARG A 620 10.15 -5.83 16.84
C ARG A 620 10.78 -6.70 17.93
N ALA A 621 9.96 -7.30 18.79
CA ALA A 621 10.42 -8.21 19.84
C ALA A 621 11.10 -9.44 19.25
N VAL A 622 10.44 -10.09 18.28
CA VAL A 622 10.91 -11.33 17.63
C VAL A 622 12.10 -11.09 16.71
N GLU A 623 12.08 -9.97 15.99
CA GLU A 623 13.16 -9.54 15.10
C GLU A 623 14.47 -9.33 15.84
N ASN A 624 14.41 -8.80 17.07
CA ASN A 624 15.59 -8.43 17.84
C ASN A 624 15.90 -9.37 19.02
N ARG A 625 14.99 -10.27 19.38
CA ARG A 625 15.01 -11.03 20.65
C ARG A 625 15.22 -10.09 21.83
N ARG A 626 14.30 -9.13 21.97
CA ARG A 626 14.23 -8.14 23.04
C ARG A 626 12.79 -8.06 23.55
N PRO A 627 12.52 -7.98 24.86
CA PRO A 627 11.17 -7.75 25.35
C PRO A 627 10.69 -6.37 24.89
N VAL A 628 9.40 -6.27 24.57
CA VAL A 628 8.74 -5.01 24.20
C VAL A 628 7.69 -4.68 25.26
N LEU A 629 7.83 -3.51 25.88
CA LEU A 629 6.72 -2.83 26.54
C LEU A 629 6.18 -1.77 25.60
N ARG A 630 4.86 -1.68 25.47
CA ARG A 630 4.19 -0.59 24.78
C ARG A 630 3.29 0.12 25.79
N THR A 631 3.57 1.39 26.08
CA THR A 631 2.80 2.23 27.01
C THR A 631 2.09 3.31 26.24
N THR A 632 0.76 3.30 26.24
CA THR A 632 -0.06 4.20 25.43
C THR A 632 -0.83 5.20 26.29
N ALA A 633 -0.96 6.45 25.84
CA ALA A 633 -1.79 7.46 26.52
C ALA A 633 -3.24 6.98 26.60
N SER A 634 -3.76 6.55 25.45
CA SER A 634 -4.86 5.61 25.29
C SER A 634 -4.55 4.74 24.08
N GLY A 635 -5.23 3.60 23.96
CA GLY A 635 -4.92 2.59 22.95
C GLY A 635 -4.80 1.21 23.57
N LEU A 636 -3.70 0.53 23.29
CA LEU A 636 -3.39 -0.80 23.82
C LEU A 636 -2.01 -0.80 24.50
N THR A 637 -1.99 -0.52 25.80
CA THR A 637 -0.81 -0.75 26.65
C THR A 637 -0.61 -2.24 26.90
N GLY A 638 0.62 -2.74 26.84
CA GLY A 638 0.90 -4.16 27.07
C GLY A 638 2.37 -4.56 27.09
N GLN A 639 2.59 -5.83 27.44
CA GLN A 639 3.89 -6.50 27.57
C GLN A 639 3.99 -7.67 26.59
N ILE A 640 5.13 -7.75 25.89
CA ILE A 640 5.44 -8.76 24.87
C ILE A 640 6.84 -9.35 25.16
N ASP A 641 6.96 -10.68 25.17
CA ASP A 641 8.25 -11.36 25.37
C ASP A 641 9.13 -11.42 24.10
N ILE A 642 10.38 -11.90 24.26
CA ILE A 642 11.36 -12.03 23.17
C ILE A 642 10.89 -12.91 21.99
N HIS A 643 9.86 -13.73 22.18
CA HIS A 643 9.31 -14.64 21.16
C HIS A 643 8.05 -14.07 20.49
N GLY A 644 7.57 -12.90 20.92
CA GLY A 644 6.35 -12.28 20.42
C GLY A 644 5.08 -12.77 21.11
N ARG A 645 5.18 -13.44 22.27
CA ARG A 645 4.02 -13.80 23.09
C ARG A 645 3.55 -12.54 23.82
N VAL A 646 2.26 -12.24 23.70
CA VAL A 646 1.60 -11.23 24.55
C VAL A 646 1.46 -11.82 25.95
N ILE A 647 2.05 -11.18 26.95
CA ILE A 647 1.99 -11.61 28.35
C ILE A 647 0.76 -11.04 29.02
N GLN A 648 0.55 -9.73 28.90
CA GLN A 648 -0.57 -9.00 29.47
C GLN A 648 -0.83 -7.69 28.72
N THR A 649 -2.04 -7.15 28.86
CA THR A 649 -2.49 -5.89 28.25
C THR A 649 -3.46 -5.16 29.16
N ALA A 650 -3.41 -3.83 29.19
CA ALA A 650 -4.45 -3.01 29.80
C ALA A 650 -5.73 -3.00 28.95
N PRO A 651 -6.90 -2.64 29.51
CA PRO A 651 -8.12 -2.41 28.74
C PRO A 651 -7.95 -1.26 27.72
N TYR A 652 -8.64 -1.34 26.59
CA TYR A 652 -8.64 -0.26 25.60
C TYR A 652 -9.40 0.97 26.12
N TYR A 653 -8.85 2.16 25.83
CA TYR A 653 -9.47 3.47 26.05
C TYR A 653 -10.09 3.67 27.46
N GLN A 654 -9.38 3.19 28.48
CA GLN A 654 -9.72 3.33 29.90
C GLN A 654 -8.48 3.73 30.69
N GLU A 655 -8.65 4.45 31.80
CA GLU A 655 -7.57 4.69 32.76
C GLU A 655 -7.08 3.36 33.33
N ALA A 656 -5.77 3.13 33.30
CA ALA A 656 -5.20 1.87 33.76
C ALA A 656 -3.72 2.01 34.14
N THR A 657 -3.30 1.15 35.06
CA THR A 657 -1.90 0.85 35.37
C THR A 657 -1.63 -0.60 35.01
N LEU A 658 -0.49 -0.88 34.38
CA LEU A 658 -0.03 -2.23 34.09
C LEU A 658 1.38 -2.41 34.67
N VAL A 659 1.52 -3.25 35.69
CA VAL A 659 2.82 -3.59 36.30
C VAL A 659 3.38 -4.81 35.58
N SER A 660 4.55 -4.63 34.96
CA SER A 660 5.19 -5.60 34.08
C SER A 660 6.54 -6.04 34.63
N ASP A 661 6.64 -7.31 35.03
CA ASP A 661 7.90 -7.95 35.40
C ASP A 661 8.63 -8.36 34.09
N VAL A 662 9.62 -7.55 33.68
CA VAL A 662 10.35 -7.71 32.41
C VAL A 662 11.54 -8.65 32.61
N VAL A 663 11.48 -9.84 32.03
CA VAL A 663 12.61 -10.79 32.02
C VAL A 663 13.64 -10.36 30.97
N ILE A 664 14.87 -10.13 31.41
CA ILE A 664 16.01 -9.70 30.60
C ILE A 664 17.15 -10.71 30.82
N ALA A 665 17.54 -11.44 29.77
CA ALA A 665 18.75 -12.27 29.83
C ALA A 665 20.00 -11.40 29.89
N ASN A 666 21.01 -11.82 30.65
CA ASN A 666 22.30 -11.11 30.72
C ASN A 666 23.14 -11.30 29.44
N GLU A 667 23.05 -12.49 28.81
CA GLU A 667 23.56 -12.70 27.46
C GLU A 667 22.45 -12.52 26.41
N GLN A 668 22.60 -11.53 25.54
CA GLN A 668 21.58 -11.17 24.55
C GLN A 668 22.13 -11.13 23.11
N PRO A 669 22.44 -12.29 22.49
CA PRO A 669 23.05 -12.33 21.17
C PRO A 669 22.17 -11.67 20.09
N LEU A 670 22.79 -10.80 19.28
CA LEU A 670 22.11 -10.18 18.14
C LEU A 670 21.66 -11.25 17.13
N THR A 671 20.40 -11.15 16.71
CA THR A 671 19.79 -12.03 15.69
C THR A 671 20.44 -11.81 14.32
N ILE A 672 20.17 -12.70 13.35
CA ILE A 672 20.67 -12.51 11.96
C ILE A 672 20.02 -11.27 11.35
N TYR A 673 18.74 -11.01 11.63
CA TYR A 673 18.08 -9.79 11.19
C TYR A 673 18.66 -8.54 11.85
N THR A 674 18.88 -8.52 13.17
CA THR A 674 19.49 -7.36 13.84
C THR A 674 20.90 -7.10 13.30
N ARG A 675 21.69 -8.14 13.01
CA ARG A 675 23.02 -7.97 12.39
C ARG A 675 22.95 -7.39 10.98
N PHE A 676 22.14 -7.95 10.07
CA PHE A 676 22.22 -7.65 8.63
C PHE A 676 21.08 -6.82 8.04
N GLY A 677 20.03 -6.53 8.81
CA GLY A 677 18.88 -5.72 8.41
C GLY A 677 18.10 -6.33 7.25
N ASP A 678 17.67 -5.48 6.32
CA ASP A 678 16.78 -5.83 5.21
C ASP A 678 17.45 -6.58 4.05
N TYR A 679 18.46 -7.41 4.34
CA TYR A 679 19.13 -8.24 3.35
C TYR A 679 18.17 -9.18 2.62
N PHE A 680 17.09 -9.61 3.29
CA PHE A 680 16.12 -10.56 2.74
C PHE A 680 15.25 -9.96 1.61
N PRO A 681 14.52 -8.83 1.77
CA PRO A 681 13.80 -8.20 0.66
C PRO A 681 14.73 -7.72 -0.47
N LEU A 682 15.94 -7.24 -0.16
CA LEU A 682 16.94 -6.89 -1.18
C LEU A 682 17.40 -8.13 -1.98
N GLY A 683 17.68 -9.24 -1.29
CA GLY A 683 17.99 -10.53 -1.90
C GLY A 683 16.83 -11.09 -2.73
N ALA A 684 15.59 -10.91 -2.27
CA ALA A 684 14.39 -11.29 -3.03
C ALA A 684 14.30 -10.52 -4.36
N GLY A 685 14.60 -9.22 -4.35
CA GLY A 685 14.73 -8.40 -5.55
C GLY A 685 15.83 -8.88 -6.51
N ALA A 686 17.02 -9.20 -5.99
CA ALA A 686 18.13 -9.72 -6.78
C ALA A 686 17.77 -11.07 -7.46
N VAL A 687 17.19 -12.01 -6.71
CA VAL A 687 16.73 -13.31 -7.24
C VAL A 687 15.63 -13.11 -8.30
N LEU A 688 14.70 -12.19 -8.08
CA LEU A 688 13.64 -11.86 -9.03
C LEU A 688 14.19 -11.31 -10.35
N LEU A 689 15.24 -10.47 -10.31
CA LEU A 689 15.95 -9.98 -11.50
C LEU A 689 16.67 -11.11 -12.24
N VAL A 690 17.38 -12.00 -11.53
CA VAL A 690 18.07 -13.17 -12.14
C VAL A 690 17.05 -14.10 -12.84
N ILE A 691 15.91 -14.37 -12.20
CA ILE A 691 14.83 -15.18 -12.78
C ILE A 691 14.27 -14.53 -14.05
N TRP A 692 14.03 -13.21 -14.04
CA TRP A 692 13.53 -12.49 -15.21
C TRP A 692 14.56 -12.46 -16.35
N PHE A 693 15.81 -12.09 -16.08
CA PHE A 693 16.88 -12.06 -17.07
C PHE A 693 17.08 -13.43 -17.73
N SER A 694 17.17 -14.50 -16.94
CA SER A 694 17.28 -15.88 -17.44
C SER A 694 16.12 -16.26 -18.37
N SER A 695 14.90 -15.84 -18.03
CA SER A 695 13.69 -16.12 -18.83
C SER A 695 13.65 -15.32 -20.12
N VAL A 696 14.14 -14.08 -20.10
CA VAL A 696 14.26 -13.19 -21.27
C VAL A 696 15.35 -13.69 -22.23
N VAL A 697 16.52 -14.10 -21.72
CA VAL A 697 17.59 -14.73 -22.51
C VAL A 697 17.11 -16.04 -23.15
N ALA A 698 16.47 -16.92 -22.38
CA ALA A 698 15.91 -18.17 -22.92
C ALA A 698 14.89 -17.91 -24.05
N ALA A 699 14.03 -16.90 -23.91
CA ALA A 699 13.09 -16.51 -24.95
C ALA A 699 13.79 -15.93 -26.21
N MET A 700 14.88 -15.17 -26.05
CA MET A 700 15.67 -14.68 -27.18
C MET A 700 16.41 -15.80 -27.92
N VAL A 701 17.05 -16.73 -27.19
CA VAL A 701 17.73 -17.89 -27.77
C VAL A 701 16.73 -18.79 -28.51
N GLY A 702 15.57 -19.06 -27.93
CA GLY A 702 14.49 -19.81 -28.59
C GLY A 702 14.02 -19.17 -29.89
N ARG A 703 13.83 -17.84 -29.92
CA ARG A 703 13.49 -17.10 -31.15
C ARG A 703 14.60 -17.17 -32.21
N ARG A 704 15.87 -17.13 -31.81
CA ARG A 704 17.01 -17.26 -32.73
C ARG A 704 17.11 -18.67 -33.33
N ARG A 705 16.89 -19.72 -32.54
CA ARG A 705 16.85 -21.12 -33.03
C ARG A 705 15.70 -21.33 -34.01
N ALA A 706 14.48 -20.95 -33.63
CA ALA A 706 13.32 -21.05 -34.52
C ALA A 706 13.51 -20.29 -35.84
N ARG A 707 14.16 -19.11 -35.83
CA ARG A 707 14.52 -18.38 -37.06
C ARG A 707 15.55 -19.12 -37.93
N ARG A 708 16.56 -19.75 -37.32
CA ARG A 708 17.56 -20.57 -38.04
C ARG A 708 16.92 -21.81 -38.66
N GLU A 709 16.05 -22.49 -37.94
CA GLU A 709 15.28 -23.63 -38.46
C GLU A 709 14.41 -23.20 -39.66
N THR A 710 13.65 -22.10 -39.56
CA THR A 710 12.85 -21.60 -40.70
C THR A 710 13.66 -21.02 -41.87
N THR A 711 14.96 -20.75 -41.70
CA THR A 711 15.84 -20.35 -42.82
C THR A 711 16.60 -21.53 -43.42
N ALA A 712 16.71 -22.66 -42.70
CA ALA A 712 17.29 -23.90 -43.22
C ALA A 712 16.29 -24.73 -44.06
N ASP A 713 15.00 -24.63 -43.76
CA ASP A 713 13.91 -25.26 -44.55
C ASP A 713 13.47 -24.43 -45.79
N SER A 714 14.10 -23.29 -46.04
CA SER A 714 13.87 -22.53 -47.28
C SER A 714 14.62 -23.20 -48.45
N PRO A 715 13.97 -23.56 -49.56
CA PRO A 715 14.67 -24.12 -50.72
C PRO A 715 15.66 -23.08 -51.29
N PRO A 716 16.81 -23.52 -51.85
CA PRO A 716 17.76 -22.61 -52.48
C PRO A 716 17.08 -21.83 -53.62
N GLU A 717 17.45 -20.55 -53.78
CA GLU A 717 16.98 -19.74 -54.91
C GLU A 717 17.34 -20.42 -56.24
N PRO A 718 16.47 -20.35 -57.27
CA PRO A 718 16.79 -20.89 -58.57
C PRO A 718 17.99 -20.14 -59.15
N ILE A 719 19.02 -20.88 -59.56
CA ILE A 719 20.12 -20.35 -60.37
C ILE A 719 19.53 -19.79 -61.68
N ASP A 720 20.04 -18.64 -62.11
CA ASP A 720 19.53 -17.82 -63.22
C ASP A 720 19.03 -18.64 -64.43
N ALA A 721 17.71 -18.58 -64.67
CA ALA A 721 17.13 -18.98 -65.94
C ALA A 721 17.20 -17.79 -66.92
N PRO A 722 17.61 -17.98 -68.19
CA PRO A 722 17.69 -16.90 -69.16
C PRO A 722 16.30 -16.32 -69.47
N PRO A 723 16.20 -15.01 -69.81
CA PRO A 723 14.92 -14.34 -70.01
C PRO A 723 14.13 -14.92 -71.20
N PRO A 724 12.80 -15.04 -71.10
CA PRO A 724 11.99 -15.63 -72.17
C PRO A 724 11.83 -14.70 -73.38
N ASN A 725 11.80 -15.30 -74.56
CA ASN A 725 11.63 -14.61 -75.85
C ASN A 725 10.31 -13.82 -75.93
N SER A 726 10.39 -12.61 -76.52
CA SER A 726 9.23 -11.75 -76.79
C SER A 726 8.32 -12.33 -77.89
N PRO A 727 6.98 -12.14 -77.81
CA PRO A 727 6.07 -12.57 -78.87
C PRO A 727 6.10 -11.60 -80.07
N ALA A 728 5.97 -12.15 -81.28
CA ALA A 728 6.07 -11.40 -82.53
C ALA A 728 4.82 -10.54 -82.83
N SER A 729 5.04 -9.37 -83.46
CA SER A 729 3.99 -8.54 -84.06
C SER A 729 3.65 -8.99 -85.50
N PRO A 730 2.42 -8.79 -85.98
CA PRO A 730 2.02 -9.15 -87.33
C PRO A 730 2.52 -8.16 -88.40
N ALA A 731 2.58 -8.62 -89.64
CA ALA A 731 3.31 -7.99 -90.74
C ALA A 731 2.61 -6.80 -91.41
N THR A 732 3.43 -5.90 -91.98
CA THR A 732 3.08 -4.98 -93.08
C THR A 732 4.14 -5.12 -94.19
N PRO A 733 3.75 -5.03 -95.48
CA PRO A 733 4.66 -5.38 -96.59
C PRO A 733 5.39 -4.18 -97.21
N SER A 734 6.45 -4.53 -97.96
CA SER A 734 7.08 -3.80 -99.07
C SER A 734 7.84 -2.49 -98.78
N ALA A 735 9.13 -2.55 -99.09
CA ALA A 735 9.95 -1.43 -99.57
C ALA A 735 10.63 -1.85 -100.89
N PRO A 736 11.03 -0.88 -101.73
CA PRO A 736 12.37 -0.87 -102.33
C PRO A 736 13.06 0.46 -101.95
N ALA A 737 14.29 0.50 -101.42
CA ALA A 737 15.58 0.14 -102.04
C ALA A 737 16.03 1.11 -103.16
N PRO A 738 17.34 1.31 -103.38
CA PRO A 738 18.41 1.61 -102.40
C PRO A 738 19.36 2.75 -102.87
N ASP A 739 20.28 3.23 -102.03
CA ASP A 739 21.70 3.47 -102.38
C ASP A 739 22.53 3.97 -101.16
N GLN A 740 23.73 3.41 -100.92
CA GLN A 740 25.07 3.99 -101.20
C GLN A 740 25.34 5.34 -100.49
N SER A 741 26.47 5.57 -99.80
CA SER A 741 27.75 4.81 -99.64
C SER A 741 28.59 5.43 -98.49
N ALA A 742 29.66 4.76 -98.05
CA ALA A 742 31.01 5.27 -97.65
C ALA A 742 31.17 6.60 -96.82
N GLN A 743 32.17 6.84 -95.96
CA GLN A 743 33.32 6.10 -95.40
C GLN A 743 33.93 6.93 -94.22
N ALA A 744 34.83 6.31 -93.45
CA ALA A 744 35.96 6.93 -92.72
C ALA A 744 35.74 7.86 -91.48
N ASP A 745 36.29 7.37 -90.35
CA ASP A 745 37.33 7.98 -89.49
C ASP A 745 37.12 9.21 -88.56
N ASP A 746 37.46 8.91 -87.29
CA ASP A 746 38.28 9.63 -86.28
C ASP A 746 37.85 10.91 -85.50
N THR A 747 38.02 10.77 -84.17
CA THR A 747 38.41 11.77 -83.15
C THR A 747 37.48 12.90 -82.62
N THR A 748 37.67 13.13 -81.32
CA THR A 748 37.21 14.10 -80.30
C THR A 748 37.57 15.60 -80.54
N PRO A 749 37.22 16.61 -79.67
CA PRO A 749 36.21 16.75 -78.58
C PRO A 749 35.41 18.12 -78.59
N ALA A 750 34.78 18.49 -77.45
CA ALA A 750 33.91 19.66 -77.14
C ALA A 750 34.66 21.05 -76.99
N PRO A 751 34.11 22.20 -76.44
CA PRO A 751 32.78 22.51 -75.81
C PRO A 751 32.16 23.95 -76.03
N ALA A 752 31.00 24.23 -75.36
CA ALA A 752 30.67 25.45 -74.55
C ALA A 752 29.42 26.36 -74.84
N ALA A 753 28.59 26.52 -73.79
CA ALA A 753 27.87 27.73 -73.27
C ALA A 753 26.73 28.48 -74.02
N ARG A 754 25.57 28.70 -73.34
CA ARG A 754 24.97 30.05 -73.02
C ARG A 754 23.59 30.11 -72.28
N ASN A 755 23.51 30.99 -71.27
CA ASN A 755 22.48 32.02 -70.92
C ASN A 755 21.04 31.78 -70.33
N ARG A 756 20.84 32.41 -69.14
CA ARG A 756 19.81 33.42 -68.69
C ARG A 756 18.27 33.12 -68.67
N ASN A 757 17.69 33.06 -67.45
CA ASN A 757 16.78 34.02 -66.72
C ASN A 757 15.57 34.74 -67.44
N PRO A 758 14.54 35.36 -66.77
CA PRO A 758 14.28 35.61 -65.32
C PRO A 758 12.77 35.64 -64.80
N LEU A 759 12.56 36.20 -63.57
CA LEU A 759 11.34 36.85 -62.94
C LEU A 759 10.20 35.96 -62.35
N HIS A 760 9.68 36.16 -61.12
CA HIS A 760 9.18 37.39 -60.46
C HIS A 760 9.14 37.34 -58.90
N THR A 761 8.97 38.48 -58.20
CA THR A 761 8.88 38.61 -56.71
C THR A 761 7.94 39.71 -56.18
N LEU A 762 7.44 39.57 -54.94
CA LEU A 762 6.87 40.57 -53.98
C LEU A 762 6.85 39.93 -52.55
N GLY A 763 6.60 40.59 -51.39
CA GLY A 763 6.27 42.00 -51.11
C GLY A 763 6.51 42.56 -49.67
N LYS A 764 6.69 41.77 -48.58
CA LYS A 764 6.98 42.22 -47.17
C LYS A 764 5.80 42.97 -46.45
N PRO A 765 5.84 43.39 -45.13
CA PRO A 765 6.98 43.68 -44.25
C PRO A 765 6.92 43.17 -42.76
N LEU A 766 7.79 43.75 -41.91
CA LEU A 766 8.28 43.29 -40.59
C LEU A 766 7.57 43.89 -39.36
N GLY A 767 7.72 43.20 -38.22
CA GLY A 767 7.68 43.78 -36.87
C GLY A 767 8.38 42.84 -35.86
N GLY A 768 9.13 43.33 -34.88
CA GLY A 768 9.88 42.45 -33.97
C GLY A 768 10.29 43.08 -32.64
N ARG A 769 10.82 42.27 -31.70
CA ARG A 769 11.58 42.76 -30.53
C ARG A 769 12.32 41.66 -29.75
N ARG A 770 13.51 42.07 -29.25
CA ARG A 770 14.29 41.62 -28.07
C ARG A 770 14.98 40.24 -28.00
N LYS A 771 16.28 40.35 -27.71
CA LYS A 771 17.26 39.35 -27.25
C LYS A 771 16.93 38.86 -25.81
N THR A 772 17.32 37.63 -25.47
CA THR A 772 18.33 37.34 -24.41
C THR A 772 18.81 35.89 -24.41
N ARG A 773 20.07 35.67 -23.99
CA ARG A 773 20.68 34.35 -23.75
C ARG A 773 20.10 33.71 -22.47
N ARG A 774 20.06 32.37 -22.41
CA ARG A 774 20.26 31.64 -21.15
C ARG A 774 21.20 30.45 -21.36
N LYS A 775 22.29 30.41 -20.59
CA LYS A 775 23.19 29.26 -20.47
C LYS A 775 22.60 28.28 -19.45
N GLN A 776 22.52 27.01 -19.84
CA GLN A 776 23.05 25.86 -19.12
C GLN A 776 22.86 25.77 -17.58
N GLN A 777 22.10 24.78 -17.14
CA GLN A 777 22.43 23.97 -15.96
C GLN A 777 22.11 22.50 -16.28
N ARG A 778 23.09 21.60 -16.10
CA ARG A 778 22.88 20.15 -16.19
C ARG A 778 22.58 19.64 -14.79
N THR A 779 21.40 19.06 -14.58
CA THR A 779 21.01 18.45 -13.30
C THR A 779 21.94 17.28 -12.95
N ASN A 780 22.61 17.36 -11.81
CA ASN A 780 23.42 16.27 -11.28
C ASN A 780 22.56 15.33 -10.43
N TRP A 781 22.10 14.22 -11.01
CA TRP A 781 21.18 13.29 -10.36
C TRP A 781 21.73 12.59 -9.11
N ARG A 782 23.03 12.69 -8.82
CA ARG A 782 23.66 12.07 -7.64
C ARG A 782 23.40 12.79 -6.31
N GLU A 783 23.01 14.07 -6.32
CA GLU A 783 22.65 14.82 -5.10
C GLU A 783 21.15 14.77 -4.78
N ILE A 784 20.35 14.11 -5.62
CA ILE A 784 18.92 13.86 -5.37
C ILE A 784 18.70 12.49 -4.67
N TRP A 785 19.78 11.74 -4.47
CA TRP A 785 19.80 10.35 -3.94
C TRP A 785 20.61 10.18 -2.66
N LYS A 786 21.14 11.27 -2.12
CA LYS A 786 21.63 11.38 -0.74
C LYS A 786 20.61 12.21 0.03
#